data_AF-A0A8J5NM62-F1
#
_entry.id   AF-A0A8J5NM62-F1
#
_cell.length_a   1.000
_cell.length_b   1.000
_cell.length_c   1.000
_cell.angle_alpha   90.00
_cell.angle_beta   90.00
_cell.angle_gamma   90.00
#
_symmetry.space_group_name_H-M   'P 1'
#
loop_
_entity.id
_entity.type
_entity.pdbx_description
1 polymer ?
#
loop_
_entity_poly.entity_id
_entity_poly.type
_entity_poly.pdbx_seq_one_letter_code
_entity_poly.pdbx_strand_id
1 'polypeptide(L)'
;MVNTAGDQPFFRVERGADFADNLHEDFFPRTFPKLFPWGRGGPKALSLPDDNSYDALGSAQRSNNHSLNYWTKYVLQRHGGRFAVHPVFCFLVFNILLRSTNRRISMVRLAKGSFGRLDQVCGRLTMDRLKTAQGEMQDTKTTTDRDVLFLLHELSIFGHAQPLSNETRLLMRRKIQSLNIWTGIPAIWITVNPNDINNPVKLKLSIHRLHDHHAAKELLIDLRGRYDRIALSIMDPVSAAIFFHREISLFFEKYVRTGQESVYGKISHYYATVETNDRGSLHLHGLLWLGGNMELPSLIDDMAKSEEGDYRTRVVRYLDSVFNECLDEEAGRAVRKARKPIDPIDEIMNNTATLAGAFDNESNFIAYCCQVHSHTYTCVKYSLKALVTEGAGQHRSTACRFKAPWKLVENTGFTEDGLLRIRRNHPLVNRYNRAMAVGLHHNHDLSMILTKTKGLAMVFYITNYATKLDTPMWKRLVFAADVLRQLRESASLRGPNLAEQDAQRRDVVNESRQFLMRAANRIFSERQLSAVEVCYFLLGYQTDFTNVPKWSYINLTALYWTIFRRWSHLRSQACTQIDVEEPSETVQFRQNGRTLLYLDAYAYRGPILREICLYDYMSMITLERRRGRDEDEVRLALQGPPECHEWIQKLRQPLEYAVLIFQGFISDDHMDEHPVYFKRYLSYPGSLAPKTALIACAGT
;
A
#
# COMPACT_ATOMS: atom_id res chain seq x y z
N MET A 1 12.93 -60.13 19.26
CA MET A 1 13.48 -59.37 20.40
C MET A 1 13.36 -57.89 20.08
N VAL A 2 12.44 -57.22 20.75
CA VAL A 2 12.26 -55.77 20.71
C VAL A 2 13.25 -55.20 21.72
N ASN A 3 14.30 -54.52 21.27
CA ASN A 3 15.12 -53.72 22.17
C ASN A 3 14.31 -52.49 22.55
N THR A 4 13.72 -52.54 23.74
CA THR A 4 13.17 -51.38 24.44
C THR A 4 14.31 -50.41 24.71
N ALA A 5 14.39 -49.33 23.92
CA ALA A 5 15.11 -48.14 24.34
C ALA A 5 14.49 -47.71 25.69
N GLY A 6 15.34 -47.61 26.72
CA GLY A 6 14.93 -47.38 28.09
C GLY A 6 14.12 -46.10 28.30
N ASP A 7 13.64 -45.94 29.54
CA ASP A 7 12.74 -44.93 30.12
C ASP A 7 13.04 -43.43 29.85
N GLN A 8 13.87 -43.08 28.86
CA GLN A 8 14.00 -41.69 28.42
C GLN A 8 12.88 -41.32 27.45
N PRO A 9 12.10 -40.27 27.74
CA PRO A 9 11.07 -39.81 26.81
C PRO A 9 11.73 -39.37 25.49
N PHE A 10 11.19 -39.85 24.36
CA PHE A 10 11.63 -39.48 23.00
C PHE A 10 11.62 -37.96 22.77
N PHE A 11 10.77 -37.22 23.49
CA PHE A 11 10.81 -35.77 23.61
C PHE A 11 10.75 -35.37 25.09
N ARG A 12 11.79 -34.70 25.60
CA ARG A 12 11.76 -34.05 26.93
C ARG A 12 11.37 -32.59 26.76
N VAL A 13 10.15 -32.24 27.16
CA VAL A 13 9.69 -30.83 27.18
C VAL A 13 9.94 -30.28 28.58
N GLU A 14 11.06 -29.59 28.76
CA GLU A 14 11.35 -28.87 30.01
C GLU A 14 10.68 -27.49 29.97
N ARG A 15 9.81 -27.22 30.96
CA ARG A 15 9.24 -25.89 31.13
C ARG A 15 10.25 -25.04 31.90
N GLY A 16 10.81 -24.03 31.26
CA GLY A 16 11.62 -23.02 31.94
C GLY A 16 10.78 -22.25 32.97
N ALA A 17 11.43 -21.78 34.04
CA ALA A 17 10.81 -20.85 34.99
C ALA A 17 10.64 -19.44 34.39
N ASP A 18 11.42 -19.12 33.36
CA ASP A 18 11.47 -17.80 32.71
C ASP A 18 10.96 -17.85 31.26
N PHE A 19 10.45 -16.71 30.79
CA PHE A 19 10.12 -16.53 29.37
C PHE A 19 11.39 -16.55 28.51
N ALA A 20 11.32 -17.18 27.33
CA ALA A 20 12.43 -17.19 26.39
C ALA A 20 12.81 -15.77 25.94
N ASP A 21 14.08 -15.41 26.06
CA ASP A 21 14.60 -14.14 25.57
C ASP A 21 14.53 -14.11 24.03
N ASN A 22 13.81 -13.12 23.49
CA ASN A 22 13.63 -12.95 22.05
C ASN A 22 14.89 -12.48 21.31
N LEU A 23 15.93 -12.08 22.03
CA LEU A 23 17.24 -11.73 21.47
C LEU A 23 18.19 -12.94 21.38
N HIS A 24 17.89 -14.01 22.12
CA HIS A 24 18.71 -15.21 22.19
C HIS A 24 18.76 -15.95 20.85
N GLU A 25 19.89 -16.61 20.56
CA GLU A 25 20.18 -17.21 19.25
C GLU A 25 19.22 -18.35 18.87
N ASP A 26 18.77 -19.11 19.87
CA ASP A 26 17.85 -20.23 19.72
C ASP A 26 16.38 -19.89 20.03
N PHE A 27 16.03 -18.61 20.14
CA PHE A 27 14.67 -18.18 20.48
C PHE A 27 13.60 -18.89 19.63
N PHE A 28 13.78 -18.94 18.31
CA PHE A 28 12.82 -19.57 17.40
C PHE A 28 12.73 -21.10 17.60
N PRO A 29 13.85 -21.84 17.60
CA PRO A 29 13.82 -23.25 17.96
C PRO A 29 13.20 -23.57 19.32
N ARG A 30 13.50 -22.78 20.37
CA ARG A 30 12.90 -22.94 21.71
C ARG A 30 11.39 -22.66 21.71
N THR A 31 10.96 -21.64 20.97
CA THR A 31 9.56 -21.20 20.95
C THR A 31 8.66 -22.12 20.12
N PHE A 32 9.20 -22.74 19.05
CA PHE A 32 8.43 -23.56 18.12
C PHE A 32 9.01 -24.98 17.96
N PRO A 33 8.96 -25.83 18.99
CA PRO A 33 9.49 -27.20 18.90
C PRO A 33 8.83 -28.03 17.79
N LYS A 34 7.55 -27.75 17.46
CA LYS A 34 6.85 -28.40 16.33
C LYS A 34 7.41 -28.00 14.95
N LEU A 35 7.96 -26.80 14.82
CA LEU A 35 8.57 -26.31 13.58
C LEU A 35 10.07 -26.64 13.50
N PHE A 36 10.72 -26.77 14.66
CA PHE A 36 12.14 -27.06 14.83
C PHE A 36 12.33 -28.28 15.76
N PRO A 37 12.02 -29.50 15.31
CA PRO A 37 12.05 -30.70 16.15
C PRO A 37 13.44 -31.03 16.71
N TRP A 38 14.50 -30.54 16.08
CA TRP A 38 15.90 -30.74 16.52
C TRP A 38 16.45 -29.59 17.37
N GLY A 39 15.63 -28.60 17.75
CA GLY A 39 16.09 -27.44 18.52
C GLY A 39 17.10 -26.54 17.79
N ARG A 40 17.21 -26.67 16.46
CA ARG A 40 18.16 -25.92 15.61
C ARG A 40 17.46 -25.37 14.36
N GLY A 41 18.11 -24.44 13.65
CA GLY A 41 17.62 -23.87 12.38
C GLY A 41 16.98 -22.48 12.50
N GLY A 42 17.25 -21.76 13.59
CA GLY A 42 16.93 -20.35 13.75
C GLY A 42 17.74 -19.44 12.80
N PRO A 43 17.46 -18.12 12.79
CA PRO A 43 18.16 -17.17 11.92
C PRO A 43 19.61 -16.91 12.33
N LYS A 44 19.96 -17.17 13.59
CA LYS A 44 21.31 -17.07 14.14
C LYS A 44 21.89 -18.48 14.33
N ALA A 45 23.16 -18.66 14.00
CA ALA A 45 23.89 -19.87 14.36
C ALA A 45 24.06 -19.92 15.88
N LEU A 46 23.85 -21.10 16.47
CA LEU A 46 24.19 -21.35 17.87
C LEU A 46 25.71 -21.34 17.99
N SER A 47 26.23 -20.50 18.87
CA SER A 47 27.62 -20.61 19.32
C SER A 47 27.80 -21.98 19.99
N LEU A 48 28.53 -22.90 19.34
CA LEU A 48 28.95 -24.14 20.01
C LEU A 48 29.98 -23.76 21.08
N PRO A 49 29.92 -24.32 22.30
CA PRO A 49 31.04 -24.24 23.22
C PRO A 49 32.26 -24.89 22.56
N ASP A 50 33.37 -24.16 22.46
CA ASP A 50 34.66 -24.71 22.02
C ASP A 50 35.12 -25.77 23.04
N ASP A 51 34.85 -27.04 22.75
CA ASP A 51 35.37 -28.16 23.55
C ASP A 51 36.81 -28.56 23.17
N ASN A 52 37.51 -27.80 22.33
CA ASN A 52 38.92 -28.04 22.01
C ASN A 52 39.74 -26.76 22.00
N SER A 53 40.28 -26.41 23.17
CA SER A 53 41.35 -25.45 23.35
C SER A 53 42.70 -25.98 22.82
N TYR A 54 42.83 -26.28 21.53
CA TYR A 54 44.13 -26.47 20.85
C TYR A 54 43.94 -26.34 19.33
N ASP A 55 43.73 -25.12 18.83
CA ASP A 55 44.29 -24.65 17.55
C ASP A 55 43.91 -23.19 17.36
N ALA A 56 44.71 -22.32 17.97
CA ALA A 56 44.79 -20.93 17.57
C ALA A 56 45.43 -20.86 16.18
N LEU A 57 44.86 -20.01 15.32
CA LEU A 57 45.38 -19.55 14.03
C LEU A 57 44.89 -20.32 12.78
N GLY A 58 43.59 -20.23 12.46
CA GLY A 58 43.10 -20.69 11.15
C GLY A 58 41.61 -20.49 10.89
N SER A 59 41.23 -19.31 10.40
CA SER A 59 39.89 -18.94 9.92
C SER A 59 38.78 -18.87 10.98
N ALA A 60 38.36 -17.66 11.33
CA ALA A 60 37.04 -17.43 11.87
C ALA A 60 36.02 -17.99 10.86
N GLN A 61 35.48 -19.19 11.14
CA GLN A 61 34.33 -19.72 10.40
C GLN A 61 33.23 -18.67 10.53
N ARG A 62 33.00 -17.93 9.44
CA ARG A 62 31.97 -16.91 9.34
C ARG A 62 30.66 -17.54 9.81
N SER A 63 30.16 -17.12 10.97
CA SER A 63 28.85 -17.54 11.44
C SER A 63 27.83 -17.18 10.36
N ASN A 64 27.15 -18.19 9.81
CA ASN A 64 26.17 -18.05 8.73
C ASN A 64 24.86 -17.42 9.26
N ASN A 65 24.96 -16.25 9.88
CA ASN A 65 23.82 -15.52 10.40
C ASN A 65 23.04 -14.91 9.24
N HIS A 66 21.74 -15.19 9.22
CA HIS A 66 20.82 -14.61 8.24
C HIS A 66 20.08 -13.43 8.86
N SER A 67 19.76 -12.42 8.03
CA SER A 67 18.78 -11.43 8.47
C SER A 67 17.43 -12.12 8.71
N LEU A 68 16.67 -11.63 9.69
CA LEU A 68 15.36 -12.20 10.01
C LEU A 68 14.45 -12.23 8.77
N ASN A 69 14.45 -11.16 7.97
CA ASN A 69 13.72 -11.09 6.70
C ASN A 69 14.10 -12.21 5.72
N TYR A 70 15.40 -12.38 5.46
CA TYR A 70 15.89 -13.39 4.52
C TYR A 70 15.53 -14.80 5.00
N TRP A 71 15.82 -15.11 6.27
CA TRP A 71 15.54 -16.41 6.87
C TRP A 71 14.04 -16.71 6.85
N THR A 72 13.19 -15.74 7.19
CA THR A 72 11.73 -15.92 7.18
C THR A 72 11.19 -16.19 5.79
N LYS A 73 11.64 -15.43 4.77
CA LYS A 73 11.28 -15.69 3.38
C LYS A 73 11.62 -17.12 2.97
N TYR A 74 12.82 -17.57 3.34
CA TYR A 74 13.28 -18.94 3.06
C TYR A 74 12.41 -20.01 3.73
N VAL A 75 12.16 -19.91 5.05
CA VAL A 75 11.39 -20.94 5.77
C VAL A 75 9.91 -20.96 5.38
N LEU A 76 9.31 -19.81 5.05
CA LEU A 76 7.94 -19.73 4.56
C LEU A 76 7.75 -20.41 3.20
N GLN A 77 8.78 -20.38 2.35
CA GLN A 77 8.78 -20.99 1.01
C GLN A 77 9.17 -22.46 1.01
N ARG A 78 9.53 -23.05 2.16
CA ARG A 78 9.87 -24.48 2.23
C ARG A 78 8.68 -25.37 1.85
N HIS A 79 9.00 -26.46 1.17
CA HIS A 79 8.08 -27.55 0.86
C HIS A 79 7.46 -28.13 2.14
N GLY A 80 6.21 -28.60 2.04
CA GLY A 80 5.38 -29.06 3.15
C GLY A 80 4.69 -27.94 3.93
N GLY A 81 5.05 -26.67 3.68
CA GLY A 81 4.30 -25.49 4.14
C GLY A 81 4.16 -25.29 5.64
N ARG A 82 4.80 -26.11 6.49
CA ARG A 82 4.62 -26.11 7.96
C ARG A 82 4.77 -24.74 8.63
N PHE A 83 5.67 -23.89 8.12
CA PHE A 83 5.86 -22.52 8.62
C PHE A 83 4.75 -21.57 8.16
N ALA A 84 4.31 -21.72 6.91
CA ALA A 84 3.29 -20.88 6.29
C ALA A 84 1.90 -21.11 6.92
N VAL A 85 1.59 -22.35 7.27
CA VAL A 85 0.29 -22.74 7.84
C VAL A 85 0.25 -22.66 9.37
N HIS A 86 1.38 -22.35 10.02
CA HIS A 86 1.43 -22.27 11.48
C HIS A 86 0.64 -21.04 11.97
N PRO A 87 -0.35 -21.18 12.87
CA PRO A 87 -1.29 -20.11 13.21
C PRO A 87 -0.67 -18.81 13.75
N VAL A 88 0.52 -18.89 14.36
CA VAL A 88 1.16 -17.76 15.07
C VAL A 88 2.49 -17.33 14.43
N PHE A 89 3.13 -18.18 13.63
CA PHE A 89 4.55 -18.01 13.29
C PHE A 89 4.79 -16.74 12.47
N CYS A 90 4.03 -16.56 11.39
CA CYS A 90 4.17 -15.40 10.51
C CYS A 90 3.86 -14.09 11.25
N PHE A 91 2.83 -14.06 12.10
CA PHE A 91 2.46 -12.90 12.89
C PHE A 91 3.53 -12.53 13.93
N LEU A 92 4.15 -13.52 14.60
CA LEU A 92 5.23 -13.26 15.54
C LEU A 92 6.43 -12.64 14.83
N VAL A 93 6.88 -13.22 13.72
CA VAL A 93 8.02 -12.67 12.97
C VAL A 93 7.71 -11.26 12.45
N PHE A 94 6.52 -11.07 11.89
CA PHE A 94 6.05 -9.75 11.46
C PHE A 94 6.13 -8.71 12.59
N ASN A 95 5.62 -9.04 13.78
CA ASN A 95 5.68 -8.15 14.94
C ASN A 95 7.11 -7.89 15.42
N ILE A 96 8.02 -8.87 15.35
CA ILE A 96 9.45 -8.67 15.67
C ILE A 96 10.08 -7.67 14.69
N LEU A 97 9.78 -7.80 13.40
CA LEU A 97 10.29 -6.89 12.36
C LEU A 97 9.74 -5.46 12.51
N LEU A 98 8.44 -5.31 12.82
CA LEU A 98 7.84 -4.00 13.13
C LEU A 98 8.54 -3.34 14.33
N ARG A 99 8.70 -4.08 15.43
CA ARG A 99 9.37 -3.58 16.66
C ARG A 99 10.82 -3.19 16.40
N SER A 100 11.55 -4.00 15.63
CA SER A 100 12.92 -3.68 15.21
C SER A 100 12.98 -2.38 14.40
N THR A 101 12.04 -2.19 13.47
CA THR A 101 11.92 -0.97 12.67
C THR A 101 11.63 0.25 13.55
N ASN A 102 10.67 0.15 14.48
CA ASN A 102 10.35 1.21 15.42
C ASN A 102 11.52 1.57 16.33
N ARG A 103 12.29 0.58 16.81
CA ARG A 103 13.51 0.81 17.60
C ARG A 103 14.54 1.63 16.80
N ARG A 104 14.74 1.31 15.51
CA ARG A 104 15.66 2.06 14.65
C ARG A 104 15.19 3.49 14.42
N ILE A 105 13.89 3.69 14.18
CA ILE A 105 13.31 5.03 14.01
C ILE A 105 13.49 5.86 15.28
N SER A 106 13.20 5.29 16.45
CA SER A 106 13.37 6.00 17.72
C SER A 106 14.82 6.43 17.97
N MET A 107 15.80 5.60 17.61
CA MET A 107 17.23 5.97 17.66
C MET A 107 17.57 7.14 16.74
N VAL A 108 17.06 7.15 15.50
CA VAL A 108 17.31 8.25 14.55
C VAL A 108 16.63 9.54 15.01
N ARG A 109 15.46 9.46 15.66
CA ARG A 109 14.76 10.65 16.18
C ARG A 109 15.48 11.29 17.37
N LEU A 110 16.14 10.50 18.23
CA LEU A 110 17.01 11.04 19.29
C LEU A 110 18.15 11.91 18.76
N ALA A 111 18.70 11.57 17.59
CA ALA A 111 19.79 12.32 16.99
C ALA A 111 19.34 13.66 16.35
N LYS A 112 18.04 13.97 16.33
CA LYS A 112 17.52 15.24 15.80
C LYS A 112 17.42 16.30 16.90
N GLY A 113 17.83 17.54 16.58
CA GLY A 113 17.67 18.70 17.48
C GLY A 113 16.21 19.00 17.89
N SER A 114 15.22 18.47 17.17
CA SER A 114 13.79 18.58 17.51
C SER A 114 13.35 17.72 18.69
N PHE A 115 14.21 16.83 19.22
CA PHE A 115 13.84 15.95 20.33
C PHE A 115 13.52 16.73 21.63
N GLY A 116 14.13 17.90 21.84
CA GLY A 116 13.86 18.74 23.01
C GLY A 116 12.39 19.16 23.14
N ARG A 117 11.73 19.48 22.01
CA ARG A 117 10.28 19.81 22.02
C ARG A 117 9.43 18.60 22.38
N LEU A 118 9.77 17.42 21.85
CA LEU A 118 9.07 16.19 22.17
C LEU A 118 9.18 15.86 23.65
N ASP A 119 10.37 16.00 24.22
CA ASP A 119 10.61 15.73 25.64
C ASP A 119 9.75 16.65 26.54
N GLN A 120 9.71 17.95 26.22
CA GLN A 120 8.85 18.91 26.93
C GLN A 120 7.36 18.60 26.78
N VAL A 121 6.92 18.13 25.61
CA VAL A 121 5.53 17.71 25.38
C VAL A 121 5.23 16.47 26.22
N CYS A 122 6.07 15.44 26.15
CA CYS A 122 5.93 14.21 26.93
C CYS A 122 5.84 14.48 28.45
N GLY A 123 6.64 15.40 28.98
CA GLY A 123 6.58 15.81 30.39
C GLY A 123 5.27 16.49 30.78
N ARG A 124 4.60 17.18 29.85
CA ARG A 124 3.32 17.89 30.07
C ARG A 124 2.07 17.04 29.78
N LEU A 125 2.24 15.85 29.21
CA LEU A 125 1.11 14.95 28.91
C LEU A 125 0.55 14.35 30.20
N THR A 126 -0.77 14.30 30.29
CA THR A 126 -1.49 13.58 31.35
C THR A 126 -2.52 12.64 30.73
N MET A 127 -2.92 11.63 31.52
CA MET A 127 -3.99 10.70 31.13
C MET A 127 -5.28 11.46 30.79
N ASP A 128 -5.63 12.48 31.59
CA ASP A 128 -6.84 13.27 31.38
C ASP A 128 -6.78 14.09 30.10
N ARG A 129 -5.65 14.73 29.77
CA ARG A 129 -5.47 15.45 28.50
C ARG A 129 -5.67 14.53 27.30
N LEU A 130 -5.07 13.33 27.34
CA LEU A 130 -5.23 12.34 26.27
C LEU A 130 -6.68 11.85 26.15
N LYS A 131 -7.40 11.69 27.27
CA LYS A 131 -8.80 11.27 27.29
C LYS A 131 -9.75 12.37 26.79
N THR A 132 -9.51 13.62 27.14
CA THR A 132 -10.25 14.78 26.60
C THR A 132 -10.05 14.89 25.10
N ALA A 133 -8.79 14.85 24.63
CA ALA A 133 -8.48 14.89 23.21
C ALA A 133 -9.06 13.68 22.46
N GLN A 134 -9.12 12.50 23.10
CA GLN A 134 -9.81 11.33 22.55
C GLN A 134 -11.30 11.61 22.32
N GLY A 135 -12.00 12.19 23.30
CA GLY A 135 -13.41 12.56 23.17
C GLY A 135 -13.62 13.59 22.04
N GLU A 136 -12.83 14.67 22.03
CA GLU A 136 -12.86 15.66 20.96
C GLU A 136 -12.65 15.04 19.57
N MET A 137 -11.71 14.11 19.43
CA MET A 137 -11.44 13.44 18.14
C MET A 137 -12.52 12.42 17.76
N GLN A 138 -13.23 11.83 18.71
CA GLN A 138 -14.37 10.97 18.40
C GLN A 138 -15.50 11.78 17.75
N ASP A 139 -15.75 12.98 18.29
CA ASP A 139 -16.84 13.88 17.88
C ASP A 139 -16.48 14.72 16.65
N THR A 140 -15.31 15.37 16.67
CA THR A 140 -14.90 16.38 15.68
C THR A 140 -13.83 15.91 14.70
N LYS A 141 -13.31 14.69 14.87
CA LYS A 141 -12.16 14.12 14.13
C LYS A 141 -10.82 14.85 14.32
N THR A 142 -10.78 15.88 15.15
CA THR A 142 -9.56 16.63 15.51
C THR A 142 -9.55 16.95 17.00
N THR A 143 -8.50 17.59 17.50
CA THR A 143 -8.42 18.11 18.87
C THR A 143 -7.85 19.51 18.86
N THR A 144 -8.24 20.33 19.82
CA THR A 144 -7.70 21.68 20.01
C THR A 144 -6.35 21.68 20.74
N ASP A 145 -5.98 20.55 21.36
CA ASP A 145 -4.73 20.40 22.10
C ASP A 145 -3.52 20.30 21.14
N ARG A 146 -2.72 21.38 21.09
CA ARG A 146 -1.54 21.49 20.23
C ARG A 146 -0.44 20.48 20.59
N ASP A 147 -0.30 20.09 21.85
CA ASP A 147 0.71 19.11 22.27
C ASP A 147 0.30 17.70 21.82
N VAL A 148 -1.00 17.39 21.90
CA VAL A 148 -1.54 16.11 21.42
C VAL A 148 -1.45 16.01 19.90
N LEU A 149 -1.76 17.08 19.16
CA LEU A 149 -1.54 17.13 17.71
C LEU A 149 -0.06 16.91 17.35
N PHE A 150 0.84 17.56 18.09
CA PHE A 150 2.28 17.35 17.92
C PHE A 150 2.70 15.90 18.21
N LEU A 151 2.19 15.29 19.26
CA LEU A 151 2.44 13.88 19.57
C LEU A 151 1.95 12.94 18.46
N LEU A 152 0.73 13.16 17.95
CA LEU A 152 0.17 12.37 16.85
C LEU A 152 1.00 12.52 15.57
N HIS A 153 1.48 13.73 15.29
CA HIS A 153 2.45 13.95 14.23
C HIS A 153 3.71 13.11 14.46
N GLU A 154 4.32 13.18 15.64
CA GLU A 154 5.52 12.40 15.97
C GLU A 154 5.33 10.88 15.84
N LEU A 155 4.17 10.37 16.25
CA LEU A 155 3.80 8.96 16.08
C LEU A 155 3.59 8.58 14.60
N SER A 156 3.15 9.52 13.76
CA SER A 156 2.92 9.26 12.33
C SER A 156 4.23 9.03 11.56
N ILE A 157 5.39 9.57 12.02
CA ILE A 157 6.70 9.25 11.41
C ILE A 157 6.96 7.74 11.43
N PHE A 158 6.59 7.05 12.51
CA PHE A 158 6.75 5.60 12.59
C PHE A 158 5.92 4.89 11.53
N GLY A 159 4.71 5.41 11.26
CA GLY A 159 3.79 4.88 10.28
C GLY A 159 4.32 4.93 8.86
N HIS A 160 5.08 5.97 8.47
CA HIS A 160 5.67 6.05 7.12
C HIS A 160 6.65 4.90 6.80
N ALA A 161 7.26 4.32 7.83
CA ALA A 161 8.16 3.18 7.69
C ALA A 161 7.47 1.83 7.96
N GLN A 162 6.21 1.84 8.39
CA GLN A 162 5.46 0.61 8.65
C GLN A 162 4.70 0.17 7.40
N PRO A 163 4.80 -1.12 7.02
CA PRO A 163 3.93 -1.66 5.98
C PRO A 163 2.47 -1.58 6.42
N LEU A 164 1.56 -1.46 5.45
CA LEU A 164 0.11 -1.52 5.67
C LEU A 164 -0.42 -0.46 6.67
N SER A 165 0.30 0.66 6.80
CA SER A 165 -0.07 1.80 7.65
C SER A 165 -0.94 2.82 6.92
N ASN A 166 -1.66 3.66 7.68
CA ASN A 166 -2.41 4.77 7.07
C ASN A 166 -1.46 5.73 6.35
N GLU A 167 -0.26 5.92 6.88
CA GLU A 167 0.75 6.82 6.33
C GLU A 167 1.36 6.33 5.01
N THR A 168 1.56 5.02 4.85
CA THR A 168 1.98 4.44 3.56
C THR A 168 0.88 4.56 2.51
N ARG A 169 -0.40 4.47 2.91
CA ARG A 169 -1.55 4.71 2.01
C ARG A 169 -1.68 6.18 1.59
N LEU A 170 -1.47 7.12 2.51
CA LEU A 170 -1.40 8.55 2.17
C LEU A 170 -0.26 8.83 1.17
N LEU A 171 0.88 8.15 1.30
CA LEU A 171 1.93 8.23 0.30
C LEU A 171 1.47 7.71 -1.07
N MET A 172 0.72 6.59 -1.12
CA MET A 172 0.13 6.10 -2.38
C MET A 172 -0.86 7.10 -2.99
N ARG A 173 -1.66 7.79 -2.16
CA ARG A 173 -2.52 8.90 -2.62
C ARG A 173 -1.71 9.99 -3.31
N ARG A 174 -0.64 10.43 -2.66
CA ARG A 174 0.24 11.47 -3.19
C ARG A 174 0.91 11.03 -4.49
N LYS A 175 1.30 9.76 -4.64
CA LYS A 175 1.81 9.19 -5.89
C LYS A 175 0.77 9.29 -7.03
N ILE A 176 -0.49 8.96 -6.77
CA ILE A 176 -1.58 9.10 -7.76
C ILE A 176 -1.82 10.58 -8.10
N GLN A 177 -1.85 11.46 -7.11
CA GLN A 177 -2.00 12.90 -7.34
C GLN A 177 -0.85 13.47 -8.19
N SER A 178 0.36 12.98 -7.96
CA SER A 178 1.55 13.37 -8.73
C SER A 178 1.45 12.94 -10.20
N LEU A 179 0.94 11.73 -10.44
CA LEU A 179 0.61 11.28 -11.79
C LEU A 179 -0.49 12.13 -12.43
N ASN A 180 -1.50 12.55 -11.66
CA ASN A 180 -2.55 13.42 -12.18
C ASN A 180 -2.02 14.78 -12.65
N ILE A 181 -1.09 15.35 -11.88
CA ILE A 181 -0.44 16.62 -12.22
C ILE A 181 0.37 16.46 -13.51
N TRP A 182 1.07 15.33 -13.67
CA TRP A 182 1.96 15.11 -14.81
C TRP A 182 1.25 14.66 -16.09
N THR A 183 0.19 13.84 -15.98
CA THR A 183 -0.40 13.09 -17.12
C THR A 183 -1.91 13.28 -17.28
N GLY A 184 -2.51 14.16 -16.48
CA GLY A 184 -3.95 14.38 -16.44
C GLY A 184 -4.70 13.32 -15.62
N ILE A 185 -6.03 13.35 -15.65
CA ILE A 185 -6.88 12.46 -14.83
C ILE A 185 -6.91 11.06 -15.46
N PRO A 186 -6.83 9.96 -14.69
CA PRO A 186 -6.88 8.60 -15.23
C PRO A 186 -8.14 8.36 -16.07
N ALA A 187 -8.03 7.50 -17.08
CA ALA A 187 -9.10 7.18 -18.02
C ALA A 187 -9.94 5.98 -17.61
N ILE A 188 -9.33 4.99 -16.96
CA ILE A 188 -9.98 3.73 -16.63
C ILE A 188 -9.72 3.40 -15.17
N TRP A 189 -10.80 3.15 -14.44
CA TRP A 189 -10.80 2.48 -13.16
C TRP A 189 -10.87 0.97 -13.37
N ILE A 190 -10.08 0.21 -12.61
CA ILE A 190 -10.14 -1.25 -12.59
C ILE A 190 -10.14 -1.79 -11.17
N THR A 191 -10.93 -2.82 -10.92
CA THR A 191 -10.78 -3.72 -9.77
C THR A 191 -10.51 -5.12 -10.28
N VAL A 192 -9.47 -5.79 -9.76
CA VAL A 192 -9.21 -7.20 -10.04
C VAL A 192 -9.28 -7.95 -8.72
N ASN A 193 -10.15 -8.95 -8.63
CA ASN A 193 -10.29 -9.83 -7.47
C ASN A 193 -9.88 -11.26 -7.89
N PRO A 194 -8.59 -11.61 -7.76
CA PRO A 194 -8.10 -12.93 -8.13
C PRO A 194 -8.86 -14.04 -7.42
N ASN A 195 -9.19 -15.07 -8.18
CA ASN A 195 -9.99 -16.18 -7.71
C ASN A 195 -9.11 -17.19 -6.95
N ASP A 196 -8.76 -16.85 -5.72
CA ASP A 196 -7.89 -17.64 -4.85
C ASP A 196 -8.57 -18.89 -4.27
N ILE A 197 -9.81 -19.20 -4.68
CA ILE A 197 -10.55 -20.38 -4.22
C ILE A 197 -10.44 -21.50 -5.26
N ASN A 198 -10.90 -21.26 -6.48
CA ASN A 198 -11.08 -22.32 -7.47
C ASN A 198 -10.24 -22.15 -8.74
N ASN A 199 -9.37 -21.13 -8.81
CA ASN A 199 -8.47 -20.98 -9.95
C ASN A 199 -7.47 -22.15 -10.02
N PRO A 200 -7.34 -22.81 -11.19
CA PRO A 200 -6.49 -23.99 -11.34
C PRO A 200 -5.00 -23.72 -11.08
N VAL A 201 -4.50 -22.50 -11.38
CA VAL A 201 -3.12 -22.11 -11.06
C VAL A 201 -2.91 -22.07 -9.55
N LYS A 202 -3.83 -21.43 -8.82
CA LYS A 202 -3.76 -21.37 -7.35
C LYS A 202 -3.79 -22.76 -6.74
N LEU A 203 -4.70 -23.62 -7.20
CA LEU A 203 -4.85 -24.97 -6.65
C LEU A 203 -3.62 -25.81 -6.90
N LYS A 204 -3.10 -25.81 -8.13
CA LYS A 204 -1.85 -26.50 -8.49
C LYS A 204 -0.68 -26.02 -7.64
N LEU A 205 -0.50 -24.70 -7.52
CA LEU A 205 0.56 -24.10 -6.70
C LEU A 205 0.46 -24.57 -5.24
N SER A 206 -0.72 -24.46 -4.65
CA SER A 206 -0.91 -24.75 -3.23
C SER A 206 -0.70 -26.24 -2.92
N ILE A 207 -1.21 -27.13 -3.77
CA ILE A 207 -1.14 -28.58 -3.55
C ILE A 207 0.30 -29.09 -3.69
N HIS A 208 1.01 -28.69 -4.75
CA HIS A 208 2.41 -29.08 -4.95
C HIS A 208 3.35 -28.49 -3.89
N ARG A 209 2.98 -27.38 -3.24
CA ARG A 209 3.77 -26.82 -2.14
C ARG A 209 3.56 -27.59 -0.83
N LEU A 210 2.37 -28.14 -0.62
CA LEU A 210 1.99 -28.83 0.61
C LEU A 210 2.23 -30.34 0.58
N HIS A 211 2.29 -30.96 -0.60
CA HIS A 211 2.41 -32.41 -0.78
C HIS A 211 3.54 -32.75 -1.73
N ASP A 212 4.07 -33.97 -1.66
CA ASP A 212 4.98 -34.50 -2.67
C ASP A 212 4.28 -34.61 -4.04
N HIS A 213 5.07 -34.82 -5.09
CA HIS A 213 4.59 -34.78 -6.46
C HIS A 213 3.51 -35.83 -6.79
N HIS A 214 3.60 -37.03 -6.22
CA HIS A 214 2.64 -38.10 -6.51
C HIS A 214 1.31 -37.80 -5.82
N ALA A 215 1.34 -37.55 -4.51
CA ALA A 215 0.15 -37.22 -3.74
C ALA A 215 -0.54 -35.95 -4.27
N ALA A 216 0.24 -34.97 -4.73
CA ALA A 216 -0.28 -33.75 -5.35
C ALA A 216 -1.10 -34.03 -6.62
N LYS A 217 -0.64 -34.94 -7.47
CA LYS A 217 -1.35 -35.32 -8.71
C LYS A 217 -2.65 -36.03 -8.42
N GLU A 218 -2.64 -37.00 -7.50
CA GLU A 218 -3.85 -37.74 -7.09
C GLU A 218 -4.89 -36.80 -6.49
N LEU A 219 -4.47 -35.89 -5.60
CA LEU A 219 -5.35 -34.90 -5.01
C LEU A 219 -5.96 -33.97 -6.06
N LEU A 220 -5.18 -33.51 -7.05
CA LEU A 220 -5.70 -32.68 -8.14
C LEU A 220 -6.78 -33.39 -8.97
N ILE A 221 -6.64 -34.69 -9.22
CA ILE A 221 -7.65 -35.50 -9.92
C ILE A 221 -8.92 -35.60 -9.06
N ASP A 222 -8.77 -35.88 -7.78
CA ASP A 222 -9.90 -35.99 -6.84
C ASP A 222 -10.65 -34.66 -6.67
N LEU A 223 -9.94 -33.54 -6.57
CA LEU A 223 -10.54 -32.19 -6.47
C LEU A 223 -11.43 -31.88 -7.67
N ARG A 224 -11.04 -32.31 -8.87
CA ARG A 224 -11.88 -32.16 -10.08
C ARG A 224 -13.18 -32.94 -9.93
N GLY A 225 -13.16 -34.12 -9.33
CA GLY A 225 -14.34 -34.94 -9.03
C GLY A 225 -15.26 -34.29 -7.98
N ARG A 226 -14.72 -33.88 -6.83
CA ARG A 226 -15.46 -33.47 -5.61
C ARG A 226 -15.64 -31.96 -5.41
N TYR A 227 -15.57 -31.20 -6.51
CA TYR A 227 -15.56 -29.73 -6.59
C TYR A 227 -16.52 -28.98 -5.64
N ASP A 228 -17.70 -29.53 -5.33
CA ASP A 228 -18.71 -28.85 -4.50
C ASP A 228 -18.40 -28.83 -2.99
N ARG A 229 -17.38 -29.57 -2.50
CA ARG A 229 -17.12 -29.71 -1.05
C ARG A 229 -15.86 -29.03 -0.52
N ILE A 230 -15.08 -28.33 -1.35
CA ILE A 230 -13.72 -27.88 -0.97
C ILE A 230 -13.62 -26.35 -1.02
N ALA A 231 -14.65 -25.70 -0.47
CA ALA A 231 -14.62 -24.28 -0.13
C ALA A 231 -13.79 -23.99 1.13
N LEU A 232 -13.24 -25.02 1.79
CA LEU A 232 -12.49 -24.91 3.04
C LEU A 232 -11.09 -25.52 2.88
N SER A 233 -10.07 -24.70 3.09
CA SER A 233 -8.77 -25.16 3.60
C SER A 233 -7.77 -25.84 2.65
N ILE A 234 -7.46 -25.23 1.51
CA ILE A 234 -6.03 -25.12 1.16
C ILE A 234 -5.53 -23.81 1.76
N MET A 235 -5.47 -23.81 3.10
CA MET A 235 -5.12 -22.73 4.02
C MET A 235 -3.63 -22.41 3.92
N ASP A 236 -3.22 -21.99 2.75
CA ASP A 236 -1.85 -21.66 2.47
C ASP A 236 -1.72 -20.17 2.11
N PRO A 237 -1.45 -19.31 3.11
CA PRO A 237 -1.33 -17.88 2.88
C PRO A 237 -0.13 -17.53 1.99
N VAL A 238 0.91 -18.37 1.95
CA VAL A 238 2.08 -18.15 1.08
C VAL A 238 1.72 -18.42 -0.37
N SER A 239 1.01 -19.51 -0.68
CA SER A 239 0.54 -19.76 -2.05
C SER A 239 -0.47 -18.72 -2.51
N ALA A 240 -1.36 -18.25 -1.63
CA ALA A 240 -2.28 -17.16 -1.96
C ALA A 240 -1.52 -15.86 -2.29
N ALA A 241 -0.51 -15.50 -1.49
CA ALA A 241 0.33 -14.33 -1.75
C ALA A 241 1.13 -14.44 -3.05
N ILE A 242 1.74 -15.59 -3.33
CA ILE A 242 2.49 -15.86 -4.56
C ILE A 242 1.56 -15.83 -5.77
N PHE A 243 0.40 -16.48 -5.69
CA PHE A 243 -0.60 -16.48 -6.74
C PHE A 243 -1.06 -15.06 -7.05
N PHE A 244 -1.50 -14.31 -6.05
CA PHE A 244 -1.92 -12.92 -6.24
C PHE A 244 -0.81 -12.08 -6.90
N HIS A 245 0.42 -12.13 -6.38
CA HIS A 245 1.52 -11.34 -6.94
C HIS A 245 1.79 -11.70 -8.41
N ARG A 246 1.79 -13.01 -8.74
CA ARG A 246 1.99 -13.50 -10.09
C ARG A 246 0.88 -13.02 -11.02
N GLU A 247 -0.39 -13.23 -10.67
CA GLU A 247 -1.52 -12.87 -11.52
C GLU A 247 -1.57 -11.36 -11.79
N ILE A 248 -1.36 -10.53 -10.76
CA ILE A 248 -1.34 -9.08 -10.93
C ILE A 248 -0.14 -8.60 -11.75
N SER A 249 1.04 -9.21 -11.57
CA SER A 249 2.21 -8.88 -12.38
C SER A 249 1.98 -9.22 -13.86
N LEU A 250 1.44 -10.42 -14.13
CA LEU A 250 1.08 -10.84 -15.49
C LEU A 250 -0.03 -9.98 -16.09
N PHE A 251 -0.99 -9.53 -15.26
CA PHE A 251 -2.02 -8.59 -15.68
C PHE A 251 -1.39 -7.30 -16.26
N PHE A 252 -0.48 -6.66 -15.53
CA PHE A 252 0.18 -5.45 -16.02
C PHE A 252 1.10 -5.73 -17.22
N GLU A 253 1.83 -6.84 -17.20
CA GLU A 253 2.77 -7.20 -18.27
C GLU A 253 2.07 -7.56 -19.58
N LYS A 254 1.01 -8.38 -19.53
CA LYS A 254 0.41 -9.01 -20.72
C LYS A 254 -0.91 -8.37 -21.17
N TYR A 255 -1.68 -7.75 -20.26
CA TYR A 255 -2.98 -7.14 -20.60
C TYR A 255 -2.92 -5.63 -20.68
N VAL A 256 -2.23 -4.97 -19.74
CA VAL A 256 -2.08 -3.51 -19.74
C VAL A 256 -0.99 -3.06 -20.73
N ARG A 257 0.09 -3.84 -20.87
CA ARG A 257 1.16 -3.66 -21.87
C ARG A 257 1.58 -2.20 -22.06
N THR A 258 1.97 -1.56 -20.97
CA THR A 258 2.32 -0.14 -20.94
C THR A 258 3.27 0.25 -22.07
N GLY A 259 2.95 1.34 -22.78
CA GLY A 259 3.70 1.85 -23.93
C GLY A 259 3.37 1.17 -25.26
N GLN A 260 2.61 0.06 -25.25
CA GLN A 260 2.22 -0.73 -26.43
C GLN A 260 0.70 -0.78 -26.57
N GLU A 261 0.22 -1.36 -27.68
CA GLU A 261 -1.19 -1.71 -27.80
C GLU A 261 -1.57 -2.84 -26.83
N SER A 262 -2.74 -2.69 -26.21
CA SER A 262 -3.22 -3.52 -25.11
C SER A 262 -4.72 -3.79 -25.26
N VAL A 263 -5.29 -4.62 -24.38
CA VAL A 263 -6.74 -4.90 -24.38
C VAL A 263 -7.60 -3.69 -23.94
N TYR A 264 -6.94 -2.57 -23.61
CA TYR A 264 -7.53 -1.28 -23.24
C TYR A 264 -7.14 -0.16 -24.21
N GLY A 265 -6.50 -0.48 -25.34
CA GLY A 265 -5.79 0.52 -26.17
C GLY A 265 -4.40 0.85 -25.61
N LYS A 266 -3.78 1.94 -26.08
CA LYS A 266 -2.41 2.30 -25.67
C LYS A 266 -2.40 2.92 -24.28
N ILE A 267 -1.91 2.19 -23.28
CA ILE A 267 -1.75 2.68 -21.91
C ILE A 267 -0.40 3.37 -21.75
N SER A 268 -0.40 4.60 -21.24
CA SER A 268 0.83 5.35 -20.93
C SER A 268 1.31 5.06 -19.51
N HIS A 269 0.39 5.05 -18.55
CA HIS A 269 0.70 4.86 -17.14
C HIS A 269 -0.36 4.03 -16.42
N TYR A 270 0.05 3.38 -15.34
CA TYR A 270 -0.84 2.78 -14.38
C TYR A 270 -0.35 3.00 -12.95
N TYR A 271 -1.32 3.01 -12.03
CA TYR A 271 -1.07 2.95 -10.60
C TYR A 271 -2.15 2.13 -9.95
N ALA A 272 -1.76 1.17 -9.11
CA ALA A 272 -2.70 0.31 -8.42
C ALA A 272 -2.25 -0.01 -7.00
N THR A 273 -3.21 -0.24 -6.12
CA THR A 273 -3.03 -0.54 -4.71
C THR A 273 -3.60 -1.92 -4.38
N VAL A 274 -2.89 -2.63 -3.50
CA VAL A 274 -3.34 -3.91 -2.95
C VAL A 274 -4.18 -3.63 -1.70
N GLU A 275 -5.35 -4.26 -1.63
CA GLU A 275 -6.23 -4.24 -0.48
C GLU A 275 -6.63 -5.68 -0.12
N THR A 276 -7.04 -5.87 1.12
CA THR A 276 -7.57 -7.13 1.62
C THR A 276 -9.07 -7.06 1.79
N ASN A 277 -9.77 -8.05 1.26
CA ASN A 277 -11.20 -8.16 1.40
C ASN A 277 -11.60 -8.72 2.79
N ASP A 278 -12.90 -8.73 3.07
CA ASP A 278 -13.42 -9.18 4.37
C ASP A 278 -13.14 -10.68 4.66
N ARG A 279 -12.70 -11.47 3.66
CA ARG A 279 -12.27 -12.88 3.82
C ARG A 279 -10.77 -13.02 4.12
N GLY A 280 -9.99 -11.94 4.02
CA GLY A 280 -8.54 -11.99 4.16
C GLY A 280 -7.79 -12.26 2.86
N SER A 281 -8.47 -12.29 1.70
CA SER A 281 -7.82 -12.44 0.39
C SER A 281 -7.45 -11.08 -0.19
N LEU A 282 -6.39 -11.05 -0.99
CA LEU A 282 -5.91 -9.83 -1.64
C LEU A 282 -6.69 -9.54 -2.92
N HIS A 283 -7.02 -8.28 -3.15
CA HIS A 283 -7.57 -7.75 -4.40
C HIS A 283 -6.84 -6.46 -4.77
N LEU A 284 -6.96 -6.08 -6.05
CA LEU A 284 -6.30 -4.91 -6.63
C LEU A 284 -7.34 -3.85 -6.97
N HIS A 285 -7.03 -2.60 -6.66
CA HIS A 285 -7.69 -1.45 -7.26
C HIS A 285 -6.68 -0.62 -8.06
N GLY A 286 -6.98 -0.35 -9.32
CA GLY A 286 -6.07 0.32 -10.24
C GLY A 286 -6.70 1.46 -11.03
N LEU A 287 -5.82 2.34 -11.49
CA LEU A 287 -6.08 3.43 -12.42
C LEU A 287 -5.15 3.26 -13.63
N LEU A 288 -5.70 3.43 -14.82
CA LEU A 288 -4.96 3.41 -16.09
C LEU A 288 -5.11 4.76 -16.80
N TRP A 289 -4.02 5.25 -17.36
CA TRP A 289 -3.95 6.46 -18.19
C TRP A 289 -3.72 6.04 -19.64
N LEU A 290 -4.55 6.54 -20.55
CA LEU A 290 -4.35 6.33 -21.98
C LEU A 290 -3.12 7.12 -22.49
N GLY A 291 -2.63 6.79 -23.68
CA GLY A 291 -1.76 7.70 -24.44
C GLY A 291 -2.57 8.92 -24.89
N GLY A 292 -2.01 10.13 -24.78
CA GLY A 292 -2.73 11.37 -25.14
C GLY A 292 -3.83 11.79 -24.15
N ASN A 293 -3.77 11.30 -22.91
CA ASN A 293 -4.83 11.42 -21.90
C ASN A 293 -5.14 12.84 -21.39
N MET A 294 -4.37 13.86 -21.77
CA MET A 294 -4.54 15.24 -21.29
C MET A 294 -5.87 15.87 -21.70
N GLU A 295 -6.42 15.47 -22.85
CA GLU A 295 -7.67 16.01 -23.40
C GLU A 295 -8.92 15.21 -22.98
N LEU A 296 -8.75 14.10 -22.26
CA LEU A 296 -9.88 13.27 -21.84
C LEU A 296 -11.01 14.04 -21.13
N PRO A 297 -10.73 15.08 -20.29
CA PRO A 297 -11.80 15.85 -19.66
C PRO A 297 -12.74 16.58 -20.64
N SER A 298 -12.33 16.88 -21.89
CA SER A 298 -13.22 17.51 -22.89
C SER A 298 -14.11 16.50 -23.61
N LEU A 299 -13.83 15.20 -23.47
CA LEU A 299 -14.51 14.16 -24.23
C LEU A 299 -16.03 14.20 -24.05
N ILE A 300 -16.55 14.51 -22.85
CA ILE A 300 -18.00 14.61 -22.62
C ILE A 300 -18.61 15.73 -23.46
N ASP A 301 -17.97 16.91 -23.44
CA ASP A 301 -18.43 18.08 -24.18
C ASP A 301 -18.39 17.81 -25.70
N ASP A 302 -17.34 17.13 -26.17
CA ASP A 302 -17.20 16.73 -27.56
C ASP A 302 -18.26 15.69 -27.97
N MET A 303 -18.58 14.74 -27.09
CA MET A 303 -19.62 13.73 -27.34
C MET A 303 -21.03 14.31 -27.38
N ALA A 304 -21.27 15.50 -26.82
CA ALA A 304 -22.55 16.21 -26.89
C ALA A 304 -22.73 17.01 -28.21
N LYS A 305 -21.64 17.41 -28.88
CA LYS A 305 -21.70 18.20 -30.13
C LYS A 305 -22.21 17.37 -31.31
N SER A 306 -23.21 17.87 -32.03
CA SER A 306 -23.78 17.15 -33.17
C SER A 306 -22.78 16.95 -34.33
N GLU A 307 -21.89 17.92 -34.56
CA GLU A 307 -20.84 17.85 -35.59
C GLU A 307 -19.82 16.70 -35.38
N GLU A 308 -19.64 16.21 -34.15
CA GLU A 308 -18.65 15.18 -33.80
C GLU A 308 -19.14 13.74 -34.04
N GLY A 309 -20.09 13.53 -34.96
CA GLY A 309 -20.73 12.23 -35.23
C GLY A 309 -19.76 11.08 -35.54
N ASP A 310 -18.77 11.34 -36.39
CA ASP A 310 -17.75 10.35 -36.75
C ASP A 310 -16.82 10.03 -35.58
N TYR A 311 -16.44 11.05 -34.81
CA TYR A 311 -15.61 10.85 -33.62
C TYR A 311 -16.36 10.05 -32.56
N ARG A 312 -17.63 10.39 -32.30
CA ARG A 312 -18.52 9.63 -31.40
C ARG A 312 -18.61 8.17 -31.81
N THR A 313 -18.73 7.88 -33.10
CA THR A 313 -18.78 6.50 -33.62
C THR A 313 -17.48 5.73 -33.33
N ARG A 314 -16.32 6.37 -33.51
CA ARG A 314 -15.02 5.76 -33.16
C ARG A 314 -14.89 5.50 -31.66
N VAL A 315 -15.34 6.43 -30.82
CA VAL A 315 -15.33 6.28 -29.35
C VAL A 315 -16.24 5.12 -28.94
N VAL A 316 -17.46 5.03 -29.47
CA VAL A 316 -18.38 3.91 -29.20
C VAL A 316 -17.75 2.57 -29.58
N ARG A 317 -17.13 2.45 -30.76
CA ARG A 317 -16.42 1.23 -31.18
C ARG A 317 -15.29 0.86 -30.21
N TYR A 318 -14.50 1.84 -29.76
CA TYR A 318 -13.47 1.60 -28.76
C TYR A 318 -14.08 1.10 -27.44
N LEU A 319 -15.15 1.73 -26.96
CA LEU A 319 -15.82 1.34 -25.72
C LEU A 319 -16.33 -0.10 -25.77
N ASP A 320 -16.99 -0.49 -26.86
CA ASP A 320 -17.51 -1.86 -27.06
C ASP A 320 -16.38 -2.90 -27.15
N SER A 321 -15.18 -2.50 -27.58
CA SER A 321 -14.02 -3.39 -27.61
C SER A 321 -13.42 -3.66 -26.22
N VAL A 322 -13.59 -2.74 -25.27
CA VAL A 322 -12.96 -2.80 -23.94
C VAL A 322 -13.95 -3.26 -22.85
N PHE A 323 -15.19 -2.76 -22.92
CA PHE A 323 -16.19 -2.83 -21.87
C PHE A 323 -17.38 -3.68 -22.31
N ASN A 324 -17.58 -4.84 -21.68
CA ASN A 324 -18.70 -5.70 -21.98
C ASN A 324 -19.62 -5.85 -20.75
N GLU A 325 -20.92 -5.58 -20.93
CA GLU A 325 -21.98 -5.82 -19.94
C GLU A 325 -23.05 -6.78 -20.48
N CYS A 326 -22.68 -7.59 -21.48
CA CYS A 326 -23.54 -8.58 -22.09
C CYS A 326 -23.22 -10.00 -21.65
N LEU A 327 -24.26 -10.80 -21.45
CA LEU A 327 -24.18 -12.19 -21.06
C LEU A 327 -25.27 -12.98 -21.78
N ASP A 328 -24.90 -14.13 -22.35
CA ASP A 328 -25.83 -15.19 -22.74
C ASP A 328 -25.89 -16.19 -21.58
N GLU A 329 -26.92 -16.04 -20.73
CA GLU A 329 -27.07 -16.84 -19.53
C GLU A 329 -27.38 -18.31 -19.86
N GLU A 330 -28.11 -18.59 -20.93
CA GLU A 330 -28.50 -19.94 -21.33
C GLU A 330 -27.29 -20.73 -21.83
N ALA A 331 -26.48 -20.13 -22.70
CA ALA A 331 -25.24 -20.74 -23.17
C ALA A 331 -24.26 -20.96 -22.00
N GLY A 332 -24.10 -19.96 -21.12
CA GLY A 332 -23.26 -20.08 -19.93
C GLY A 332 -23.70 -21.22 -19.01
N ARG A 333 -25.01 -21.34 -18.76
CA ARG A 333 -25.60 -22.41 -17.95
C ARG A 333 -25.44 -23.78 -18.60
N ALA A 334 -25.60 -23.88 -19.93
CA ALA A 334 -25.45 -25.13 -20.67
C ALA A 334 -24.02 -25.67 -20.53
N VAL A 335 -23.00 -24.82 -20.72
CA VAL A 335 -21.59 -25.21 -20.54
C VAL A 335 -21.31 -25.57 -19.08
N ARG A 336 -21.88 -24.84 -18.11
CA ARG A 336 -21.68 -25.09 -16.67
C ARG A 336 -22.16 -26.48 -16.22
N LYS A 337 -23.16 -27.06 -16.88
CA LYS A 337 -23.63 -28.42 -16.59
C LYS A 337 -22.58 -29.48 -16.92
N ALA A 338 -21.78 -29.26 -17.96
CA ALA A 338 -20.77 -30.22 -18.44
C ALA A 338 -19.35 -29.91 -17.96
N ARG A 339 -19.04 -28.64 -17.67
CA ARG A 339 -17.68 -28.16 -17.36
C ARG A 339 -17.62 -27.32 -16.10
N LYS A 340 -16.58 -27.55 -15.28
CA LYS A 340 -16.25 -26.75 -14.11
C LYS A 340 -15.22 -25.66 -14.47
N PRO A 341 -15.22 -24.49 -13.80
CA PRO A 341 -14.25 -23.42 -14.08
C PRO A 341 -12.78 -23.82 -13.82
N ILE A 342 -12.57 -24.89 -13.05
CA ILE A 342 -11.25 -25.47 -12.75
C ILE A 342 -10.74 -26.41 -13.86
N ASP A 343 -11.62 -26.87 -14.76
CA ASP A 343 -11.25 -27.86 -15.75
C ASP A 343 -10.22 -27.24 -16.71
N PRO A 344 -9.10 -27.94 -16.97
CA PRO A 344 -8.07 -27.43 -17.86
C PRO A 344 -8.62 -27.29 -19.27
N ILE A 345 -8.16 -26.26 -19.98
CA ILE A 345 -8.52 -26.04 -21.38
C ILE A 345 -7.25 -26.07 -22.24
N ASP A 346 -6.51 -27.17 -22.12
CA ASP A 346 -5.18 -27.34 -22.72
C ASP A 346 -5.20 -27.19 -24.25
N GLU A 347 -6.30 -27.60 -24.90
CA GLU A 347 -6.50 -27.46 -26.35
C GLU A 347 -6.63 -25.99 -26.78
N ILE A 348 -7.27 -25.14 -25.97
CA ILE A 348 -7.39 -23.70 -26.23
C ILE A 348 -6.08 -22.98 -25.94
N MET A 349 -5.38 -23.35 -24.85
CA MET A 349 -4.16 -22.65 -24.43
C MET A 349 -2.99 -22.79 -25.41
N ASN A 350 -2.93 -23.89 -26.16
CA ASN A 350 -1.78 -24.20 -27.04
C ASN A 350 -2.01 -23.87 -28.52
N ASN A 351 -3.20 -23.38 -28.90
CA ASN A 351 -3.54 -23.12 -30.29
C ASN A 351 -4.36 -21.83 -30.45
N THR A 352 -3.75 -20.83 -31.09
CA THR A 352 -4.38 -19.51 -31.33
C THR A 352 -5.62 -19.59 -32.21
N ALA A 353 -5.68 -20.49 -33.20
CA ALA A 353 -6.85 -20.66 -34.05
C ALA A 353 -8.03 -21.27 -33.27
N THR A 354 -7.75 -22.27 -32.43
CA THR A 354 -8.75 -22.86 -31.53
C THR A 354 -9.26 -21.82 -30.53
N LEU A 355 -8.36 -21.03 -29.94
CA LEU A 355 -8.73 -19.92 -29.07
C LEU A 355 -9.60 -18.90 -29.78
N ALA A 356 -9.24 -18.48 -31.00
CA ALA A 356 -10.02 -17.51 -31.78
C ALA A 356 -11.44 -18.03 -32.06
N GLY A 357 -11.59 -19.31 -32.42
CA GLY A 357 -12.90 -19.93 -32.66
C GLY A 357 -13.75 -20.11 -31.40
N ALA A 358 -13.11 -20.28 -30.23
CA ALA A 358 -13.79 -20.50 -28.96
C ALA A 358 -13.92 -19.23 -28.08
N PHE A 359 -13.26 -18.12 -28.44
CA PHE A 359 -13.07 -16.95 -27.58
C PHE A 359 -14.38 -16.40 -27.04
N ASP A 360 -15.38 -16.24 -27.90
CA ASP A 360 -16.67 -15.65 -27.52
C ASP A 360 -17.42 -16.53 -26.51
N ASN A 361 -17.46 -17.84 -26.78
CA ASN A 361 -18.10 -18.83 -25.93
C ASN A 361 -17.37 -18.96 -24.58
N GLU A 362 -16.04 -18.97 -24.59
CA GLU A 362 -15.22 -19.05 -23.39
C GLU A 362 -15.37 -17.80 -22.53
N SER A 363 -15.31 -16.61 -23.15
CA SER A 363 -15.55 -15.33 -22.48
C SER A 363 -16.93 -15.32 -21.82
N ASN A 364 -17.97 -15.77 -22.51
CA ASN A 364 -19.33 -15.80 -21.98
C ASN A 364 -19.45 -16.79 -20.81
N PHE A 365 -18.88 -17.99 -20.94
CA PHE A 365 -18.89 -18.99 -19.88
C PHE A 365 -18.18 -18.51 -18.60
N ILE A 366 -16.99 -17.93 -18.73
CA ILE A 366 -16.25 -17.43 -17.57
C ILE A 366 -16.95 -16.22 -16.96
N ALA A 367 -17.53 -15.33 -17.78
CA ALA A 367 -18.36 -14.23 -17.28
C ALA A 367 -19.57 -14.74 -16.49
N TYR A 368 -20.27 -15.77 -16.98
CA TYR A 368 -21.35 -16.43 -16.27
C TYR A 368 -20.89 -16.96 -14.90
N CYS A 369 -19.69 -17.55 -14.83
CA CYS A 369 -19.15 -18.11 -13.60
C CYS A 369 -18.64 -17.08 -12.59
N CYS A 370 -18.09 -15.95 -13.06
CA CYS A 370 -17.29 -15.05 -12.22
C CYS A 370 -17.82 -13.61 -12.14
N GLN A 371 -18.65 -13.16 -13.08
CA GLN A 371 -19.09 -11.76 -13.20
C GLN A 371 -20.55 -11.52 -12.84
N VAL A 372 -21.35 -12.58 -12.72
CA VAL A 372 -22.75 -12.47 -12.29
C VAL A 372 -22.80 -12.12 -10.80
N HIS A 373 -23.43 -10.98 -10.50
CA HIS A 373 -23.61 -10.49 -9.15
C HIS A 373 -24.65 -11.32 -8.41
N SER A 374 -24.18 -12.04 -7.39
CA SER A 374 -25.04 -12.65 -6.37
C SER A 374 -25.14 -11.72 -5.17
N HIS A 375 -26.38 -11.43 -4.75
CA HIS A 375 -26.60 -10.65 -3.55
C HIS A 375 -26.10 -11.42 -2.32
N THR A 376 -25.16 -10.83 -1.59
CA THR A 376 -24.60 -11.37 -0.35
C THR A 376 -24.74 -10.33 0.75
N TYR A 377 -24.51 -10.73 2.02
CA TYR A 377 -24.51 -9.80 3.15
C TYR A 377 -23.68 -8.54 2.86
N THR A 378 -22.52 -8.69 2.21
CA THR A 378 -21.62 -7.57 1.87
C THR A 378 -22.30 -6.49 1.01
N CYS A 379 -23.22 -6.84 0.10
CA CYS A 379 -23.89 -5.86 -0.74
C CYS A 379 -25.12 -5.22 -0.06
N VAL A 380 -25.77 -5.91 0.88
CA VAL A 380 -26.95 -5.39 1.60
C VAL A 380 -26.65 -4.81 2.99
N LYS A 381 -25.42 -4.98 3.52
CA LYS A 381 -25.04 -4.61 4.91
C LYS A 381 -25.43 -3.20 5.32
N TYR A 382 -25.32 -2.22 4.43
CA TYR A 382 -25.66 -0.83 4.72
C TYR A 382 -27.15 -0.57 4.75
N SER A 383 -27.92 -1.33 3.97
CA SER A 383 -29.38 -1.25 3.96
C SER A 383 -29.94 -1.94 5.21
N LEU A 384 -29.36 -3.07 5.61
CA LEU A 384 -29.67 -3.73 6.89
C LEU A 384 -29.34 -2.83 8.09
N LYS A 385 -28.17 -2.18 8.11
CA LYS A 385 -27.81 -1.22 9.18
C LYS A 385 -28.77 -0.03 9.26
N ALA A 386 -29.24 0.46 8.12
CA ALA A 386 -30.18 1.57 8.07
C ALA A 386 -31.56 1.19 8.63
N LEU A 387 -32.01 -0.06 8.45
CA LEU A 387 -33.26 -0.56 9.04
C LEU A 387 -33.22 -0.68 10.57
N VAL A 388 -32.04 -0.93 11.13
CA VAL A 388 -31.84 -1.06 12.59
C VAL A 388 -31.69 0.31 13.28
N THR A 389 -31.34 1.36 12.52
CA THR A 389 -31.19 2.70 13.07
C THR A 389 -32.48 3.47 12.81
N GLU A 390 -33.34 3.61 13.82
CA GLU A 390 -34.61 4.35 13.72
C GLU A 390 -34.36 5.75 13.12
N GLY A 391 -35.06 6.07 12.01
CA GLY A 391 -35.02 7.39 11.37
C GLY A 391 -34.20 7.51 10.08
N ALA A 392 -33.54 6.46 9.59
CA ALA A 392 -32.72 6.53 8.37
C ALA A 392 -33.30 5.77 7.16
N GLY A 393 -34.28 6.37 6.45
CA GLY A 393 -34.29 6.31 4.98
C GLY A 393 -35.58 5.87 4.27
N GLN A 394 -36.50 6.82 4.07
CA GLN A 394 -37.54 6.77 3.01
C GLN A 394 -36.98 6.99 1.57
N HIS A 395 -35.65 7.01 1.37
CA HIS A 395 -35.00 7.43 0.12
C HIS A 395 -33.92 6.47 -0.43
N ARG A 396 -34.05 5.14 -0.26
CA ARG A 396 -33.22 4.19 -1.02
C ARG A 396 -34.09 3.33 -1.92
N SER A 397 -33.98 3.54 -3.23
CA SER A 397 -34.73 2.77 -4.24
C SER A 397 -34.25 1.31 -4.38
N THR A 398 -33.02 0.97 -3.94
CA THR A 398 -32.47 -0.39 -4.04
C THR A 398 -31.71 -0.80 -2.77
N ALA A 399 -31.95 -2.03 -2.29
CA ALA A 399 -31.27 -2.59 -1.12
C ALA A 399 -29.78 -2.89 -1.36
N CYS A 400 -29.36 -3.13 -2.61
CA CYS A 400 -27.98 -3.41 -2.97
C CYS A 400 -27.13 -2.14 -3.01
N ARG A 401 -25.98 -2.13 -2.32
CA ARG A 401 -25.03 -0.99 -2.34
C ARG A 401 -24.45 -0.68 -3.73
N PHE A 402 -24.43 -1.68 -4.62
CA PHE A 402 -23.96 -1.54 -5.99
C PHE A 402 -25.07 -1.13 -6.97
N LYS A 403 -26.29 -0.92 -6.46
CA LYS A 403 -27.49 -0.55 -7.23
C LYS A 403 -27.92 -1.59 -8.25
N ALA A 404 -27.58 -2.87 -8.03
CA ALA A 404 -28.17 -3.98 -8.77
C ALA A 404 -29.63 -4.18 -8.32
N PRO A 405 -30.54 -4.60 -9.22
CA PRO A 405 -30.34 -4.83 -10.66
C PRO A 405 -30.09 -3.53 -11.44
N TRP A 406 -29.19 -3.58 -12.42
CA TRP A 406 -28.89 -2.44 -13.29
C TRP A 406 -29.84 -2.35 -14.47
N LYS A 407 -30.08 -1.13 -14.96
CA LYS A 407 -30.93 -0.86 -16.12
C LYS A 407 -30.32 -1.46 -17.40
N LEU A 408 -31.17 -2.08 -18.21
CA LEU A 408 -30.80 -2.60 -19.53
C LEU A 408 -30.62 -1.46 -20.53
N VAL A 409 -29.71 -1.66 -21.47
CA VAL A 409 -29.33 -0.67 -22.50
C VAL A 409 -29.11 -1.44 -23.80
N GLU A 410 -29.86 -1.06 -24.85
CA GLU A 410 -29.82 -1.76 -26.13
C GLU A 410 -28.52 -1.55 -26.90
N ASN A 411 -28.02 -0.31 -26.93
CA ASN A 411 -26.81 0.07 -27.67
C ASN A 411 -25.93 0.99 -26.83
N THR A 412 -24.60 0.85 -27.00
CA THR A 412 -23.63 1.77 -26.41
C THR A 412 -23.74 3.13 -27.08
N GLY A 413 -23.68 4.20 -26.30
CA GLY A 413 -23.79 5.57 -26.83
C GLY A 413 -23.75 6.63 -25.75
N PHE A 414 -23.94 7.88 -26.17
CA PHE A 414 -23.94 9.04 -25.29
C PHE A 414 -25.34 9.67 -25.27
N THR A 415 -25.74 10.20 -24.12
CA THR A 415 -26.96 11.02 -24.02
C THR A 415 -26.73 12.41 -24.62
N GLU A 416 -27.79 13.21 -24.74
CA GLU A 416 -27.70 14.64 -25.12
C GLU A 416 -26.73 15.41 -24.20
N ASP A 417 -26.74 15.11 -22.89
CA ASP A 417 -25.79 15.67 -21.91
C ASP A 417 -24.36 15.07 -21.97
N GLY A 418 -24.03 14.27 -23.00
CA GLY A 418 -22.72 13.63 -23.14
C GLY A 418 -22.44 12.48 -22.15
N LEU A 419 -23.46 11.95 -21.45
CA LEU A 419 -23.28 10.86 -20.49
C LEU A 419 -23.20 9.50 -21.19
N LEU A 420 -22.18 8.73 -20.86
CA LEU A 420 -21.97 7.40 -21.42
C LEU A 420 -22.98 6.36 -20.91
N ARG A 421 -23.56 5.61 -21.83
CA ARG A 421 -24.33 4.37 -21.61
C ARG A 421 -23.64 3.23 -22.35
N ILE A 422 -23.38 2.13 -21.66
CA ILE A 422 -22.82 0.90 -22.25
C ILE A 422 -23.96 -0.08 -22.49
N ARG A 423 -23.93 -0.80 -23.62
CA ARG A 423 -24.88 -1.87 -23.94
C ARG A 423 -24.88 -2.94 -22.84
N ARG A 424 -26.07 -3.24 -22.33
CA ARG A 424 -26.32 -4.24 -21.28
C ARG A 424 -27.60 -5.01 -21.57
N ASN A 425 -27.48 -6.33 -21.70
CA ASN A 425 -28.62 -7.24 -21.84
C ASN A 425 -28.96 -8.00 -20.54
N HIS A 426 -28.09 -7.96 -19.52
CA HIS A 426 -28.25 -8.72 -18.28
C HIS A 426 -28.18 -7.81 -17.05
N PRO A 427 -29.19 -7.79 -16.17
CA PRO A 427 -29.32 -6.81 -15.09
C PRO A 427 -28.36 -7.05 -13.91
N LEU A 428 -27.73 -8.22 -13.85
CA LEU A 428 -26.84 -8.62 -12.75
C LEU A 428 -25.40 -8.90 -13.18
N VAL A 429 -25.02 -8.65 -14.45
CA VAL A 429 -23.63 -8.86 -14.85
C VAL A 429 -22.81 -7.59 -14.58
N ASN A 430 -21.69 -7.76 -13.87
CA ASN A 430 -20.69 -6.69 -13.74
C ASN A 430 -20.10 -6.36 -15.11
N ARG A 431 -19.54 -5.15 -15.25
CA ARG A 431 -18.78 -4.81 -16.45
C ARG A 431 -17.46 -5.55 -16.44
N TYR A 432 -17.14 -6.24 -17.53
CA TYR A 432 -15.92 -7.02 -17.65
C TYR A 432 -15.23 -6.80 -18.99
N ASN A 433 -13.97 -7.22 -19.08
CA ASN A 433 -13.23 -7.28 -20.35
C ASN A 433 -13.14 -8.75 -20.78
N ARG A 434 -13.45 -9.01 -22.05
CA ARG A 434 -13.57 -10.37 -22.59
C ARG A 434 -12.24 -11.12 -22.55
N ALA A 435 -11.14 -10.45 -22.89
CA ALA A 435 -9.81 -11.05 -22.85
C ALA A 435 -9.38 -11.39 -21.41
N MET A 436 -9.64 -10.51 -20.45
CA MET A 436 -9.40 -10.81 -19.03
C MET A 436 -10.22 -11.99 -18.53
N ALA A 437 -11.48 -12.10 -18.94
CA ALA A 437 -12.33 -13.23 -18.56
C ALA A 437 -11.70 -14.54 -19.03
N VAL A 438 -11.32 -14.62 -20.31
CA VAL A 438 -10.74 -15.83 -20.91
C VAL A 438 -9.36 -16.19 -20.33
N GLY A 439 -8.50 -15.21 -20.04
CA GLY A 439 -7.11 -15.55 -19.67
C GLY A 439 -6.77 -15.47 -18.18
N LEU A 440 -7.59 -14.80 -17.35
CA LEU A 440 -7.34 -14.70 -15.90
C LEU A 440 -8.34 -15.52 -15.07
N HIS A 441 -9.58 -15.68 -15.54
CA HIS A 441 -10.65 -16.34 -14.78
C HIS A 441 -10.87 -15.69 -13.39
N HIS A 442 -10.80 -14.38 -13.33
CA HIS A 442 -11.00 -13.57 -12.13
C HIS A 442 -12.28 -12.75 -12.22
N ASN A 443 -12.91 -12.50 -11.08
CA ASN A 443 -13.89 -11.43 -10.99
C ASN A 443 -13.16 -10.09 -11.10
N HIS A 444 -13.64 -9.22 -11.98
CA HIS A 444 -13.05 -7.91 -12.20
C HIS A 444 -14.11 -6.94 -12.67
N ASP A 445 -13.94 -5.67 -12.32
CA ASP A 445 -14.84 -4.60 -12.72
C ASP A 445 -14.03 -3.46 -13.32
N LEU A 446 -14.58 -2.84 -14.37
CA LEU A 446 -13.94 -1.81 -15.16
C LEU A 446 -14.86 -0.60 -15.25
N SER A 447 -14.32 0.61 -15.33
CA SER A 447 -15.15 1.80 -15.50
C SER A 447 -14.38 2.93 -16.14
N MET A 448 -14.90 3.50 -17.23
CA MET A 448 -14.31 4.69 -17.80
C MET A 448 -14.54 5.90 -16.89
N ILE A 449 -13.51 6.72 -16.71
CA ILE A 449 -13.50 7.94 -15.94
C ILE A 449 -13.56 9.10 -16.93
N LEU A 450 -14.75 9.67 -17.09
CA LEU A 450 -15.00 10.74 -18.07
C LEU A 450 -15.13 12.12 -17.45
N THR A 451 -15.39 12.21 -16.14
CA THR A 451 -15.54 13.49 -15.43
C THR A 451 -14.44 13.71 -14.41
N LYS A 452 -14.09 14.97 -14.18
CA LYS A 452 -13.18 15.36 -13.08
C LYS A 452 -13.70 14.87 -11.72
N THR A 453 -15.00 15.00 -11.48
CA THR A 453 -15.65 14.53 -10.25
C THR A 453 -15.50 13.03 -10.05
N LYS A 454 -15.73 12.22 -11.09
CA LYS A 454 -15.53 10.77 -11.02
C LYS A 454 -14.06 10.43 -10.82
N GLY A 455 -13.15 11.13 -11.51
CA GLY A 455 -11.71 10.95 -11.36
C GLY A 455 -11.25 11.19 -9.93
N LEU A 456 -11.56 12.36 -9.36
CA LEU A 456 -11.24 12.69 -7.98
C LEU A 456 -11.89 11.69 -7.00
N ALA A 457 -13.16 11.35 -7.20
CA ALA A 457 -13.85 10.35 -6.38
C ALA A 457 -13.13 8.99 -6.43
N MET A 458 -12.63 8.56 -7.59
CA MET A 458 -11.87 7.30 -7.71
C MET A 458 -10.49 7.38 -7.05
N VAL A 459 -9.79 8.53 -7.11
CA VAL A 459 -8.52 8.74 -6.39
C VAL A 459 -8.73 8.62 -4.89
N PHE A 460 -9.78 9.27 -4.36
CA PHE A 460 -10.16 9.14 -2.96
C PHE A 460 -10.63 7.72 -2.65
N TYR A 461 -11.39 7.08 -3.52
CA TYR A 461 -11.88 5.73 -3.32
C TYR A 461 -10.75 4.69 -3.30
N ILE A 462 -9.79 4.69 -4.24
CA ILE A 462 -8.64 3.76 -4.20
C ILE A 462 -7.87 3.89 -2.91
N THR A 463 -7.72 5.13 -2.42
CA THR A 463 -6.95 5.41 -1.21
C THR A 463 -7.75 5.19 0.05
N ASN A 464 -9.08 5.34 0.06
CA ASN A 464 -9.97 5.12 1.21
C ASN A 464 -10.54 3.69 1.29
N TYR A 465 -10.60 2.95 0.18
CA TYR A 465 -11.03 1.56 0.17
C TYR A 465 -9.83 0.66 0.51
N ALA A 466 -8.64 0.97 -0.01
CA ALA A 466 -7.39 0.43 0.50
C ALA A 466 -7.17 0.69 2.01
N THR A 467 -7.91 1.64 2.63
CA THR A 467 -7.89 1.95 4.07
C THR A 467 -8.97 1.21 4.90
N LYS A 468 -9.54 0.07 4.48
CA LYS A 468 -10.41 -0.72 5.38
C LYS A 468 -9.77 -1.10 6.73
N LEU A 469 -8.45 -0.93 6.86
CA LEU A 469 -7.70 -0.99 8.10
C LEU A 469 -7.79 0.28 8.98
N ASP A 470 -8.84 1.10 8.82
CA ASP A 470 -9.02 2.34 9.57
C ASP A 470 -9.02 2.06 11.07
N THR A 471 -7.83 2.20 11.66
CA THR A 471 -7.63 2.39 13.09
C THR A 471 -7.79 3.89 13.29
N PRO A 472 -8.96 4.36 13.72
CA PRO A 472 -9.21 5.79 13.80
C PRO A 472 -8.14 6.46 14.65
N MET A 473 -7.77 7.70 14.32
CA MET A 473 -6.70 8.41 15.00
C MET A 473 -6.90 8.49 16.52
N TRP A 474 -8.15 8.59 17.00
CA TRP A 474 -8.46 8.56 18.44
C TRP A 474 -8.02 7.26 19.14
N LYS A 475 -7.96 6.10 18.45
CA LYS A 475 -7.46 4.85 19.05
C LYS A 475 -5.96 4.93 19.36
N ARG A 476 -5.21 5.76 18.63
CA ARG A 476 -3.79 6.01 18.93
C ARG A 476 -3.62 6.70 20.28
N LEU A 477 -4.54 7.60 20.62
CA LEU A 477 -4.55 8.27 21.92
C LEU A 477 -4.85 7.30 23.06
N VAL A 478 -5.76 6.34 22.85
CA VAL A 478 -6.02 5.24 23.81
C VAL A 478 -4.74 4.45 24.08
N PHE A 479 -4.03 4.02 23.04
CA PHE A 479 -2.78 3.28 23.20
C PHE A 479 -1.67 4.12 23.83
N ALA A 480 -1.59 5.41 23.49
CA ALA A 480 -0.65 6.32 24.13
C ALA A 480 -0.94 6.46 25.63
N ALA A 481 -2.20 6.65 26.02
CA ALA A 481 -2.61 6.75 27.43
C ALA A 481 -2.27 5.46 28.20
N ASP A 482 -2.59 4.29 27.64
CA ASP A 482 -2.25 2.99 28.24
C ASP A 482 -0.74 2.83 28.49
N VAL A 483 0.09 3.21 27.52
CA VAL A 483 1.55 3.14 27.64
C VAL A 483 2.07 4.15 28.67
N LEU A 484 1.52 5.36 28.70
CA LEU A 484 1.87 6.38 29.69
C LEU A 484 1.59 5.88 31.11
N ARG A 485 0.41 5.28 31.33
CA ARG A 485 0.03 4.65 32.60
C ARG A 485 1.03 3.58 33.02
N GLN A 486 1.34 2.63 32.13
CA GLN A 486 2.28 1.53 32.42
C GLN A 486 3.68 2.03 32.79
N LEU A 487 4.18 3.07 32.10
CA LEU A 487 5.49 3.65 32.39
C LEU A 487 5.51 4.33 33.76
N ARG A 488 4.46 5.07 34.11
CA ARG A 488 4.34 5.72 35.43
C ARG A 488 4.24 4.69 36.56
N GLU A 489 3.43 3.65 36.40
CA GLU A 489 3.35 2.55 37.37
C GLU A 489 4.70 1.85 37.57
N SER A 490 5.43 1.62 36.47
CA SER A 490 6.77 1.01 36.52
C SER A 490 7.81 1.91 37.18
N ALA A 491 7.69 3.24 37.05
CA ALA A 491 8.56 4.21 37.70
C ALA A 491 8.27 4.31 39.20
N SER A 492 7.00 4.30 39.61
CA SER A 492 6.58 4.29 41.03
C SER A 492 7.12 3.08 41.80
N LEU A 493 7.35 1.94 41.13
CA LEU A 493 7.90 0.72 41.72
C LEU A 493 9.44 0.75 41.86
N ARG A 494 10.16 1.68 41.22
CA ARG A 494 11.64 1.69 41.21
C ARG A 494 12.31 2.43 42.37
N GLY A 495 11.55 3.17 43.19
CA GLY A 495 12.07 3.90 44.35
C GLY A 495 13.04 5.05 44.00
N PRO A 496 13.20 6.07 44.86
CA PRO A 496 14.13 7.17 44.60
C PRO A 496 15.56 6.77 45.02
N ASN A 497 16.40 6.35 44.06
CA ASN A 497 17.84 6.29 44.31
C ASN A 497 18.48 7.65 44.04
N LEU A 498 19.10 8.20 45.09
CA LEU A 498 19.86 9.45 45.12
C LEU A 498 21.21 9.27 44.41
N ALA A 499 21.26 9.46 43.10
CA ALA A 499 22.49 9.80 42.40
C ALA A 499 22.20 10.54 41.08
N GLU A 500 22.72 11.77 41.00
CA GLU A 500 23.16 12.46 39.78
C GLU A 500 22.12 13.22 38.94
N GLN A 501 22.13 14.54 39.12
CA GLN A 501 21.42 15.53 38.29
C GLN A 501 21.84 15.50 36.81
N ASP A 502 22.99 14.90 36.46
CA ASP A 502 23.41 14.65 35.07
C ASP A 502 22.90 13.31 34.49
N ALA A 503 22.59 12.33 35.35
CA ALA A 503 21.90 11.09 34.95
C ALA A 503 20.41 11.35 34.65
N GLN A 504 19.80 12.33 35.33
CA GLN A 504 18.40 12.71 35.17
C GLN A 504 18.02 13.17 33.76
N ARG A 505 18.89 13.90 33.04
CA ARG A 505 18.65 14.24 31.63
C ARG A 505 18.77 13.05 30.68
N ARG A 506 19.69 12.10 30.94
CA ARG A 506 19.83 10.89 30.12
C ARG A 506 18.71 9.90 30.37
N ASP A 507 18.23 9.80 31.61
CA ASP A 507 17.12 8.93 32.00
C ASP A 507 15.77 9.47 31.49
N VAL A 508 15.51 10.78 31.57
CA VAL A 508 14.27 11.39 31.03
C VAL A 508 14.22 11.34 29.49
N VAL A 509 15.35 11.59 28.80
CA VAL A 509 15.46 11.40 27.34
C VAL A 509 15.23 9.93 26.95
N ASN A 510 15.60 8.99 27.82
CA ASN A 510 15.31 7.58 27.65
C ASN A 510 13.82 7.27 27.89
N GLU A 511 13.16 7.93 28.84
CA GLU A 511 11.72 7.77 29.13
C GLU A 511 10.82 8.29 28.00
N SER A 512 10.98 9.53 27.54
CA SER A 512 10.20 10.10 26.43
C SER A 512 10.35 9.27 25.15
N ARG A 513 11.55 8.77 24.90
CA ARG A 513 11.82 7.86 23.79
C ARG A 513 11.19 6.49 23.99
N GLN A 514 11.25 5.92 25.20
CA GLN A 514 10.60 4.66 25.54
C GLN A 514 9.09 4.77 25.40
N PHE A 515 8.48 5.87 25.84
CA PHE A 515 7.07 6.18 25.64
C PHE A 515 6.72 6.17 24.16
N LEU A 516 7.39 6.98 23.35
CA LEU A 516 7.12 7.08 21.91
C LEU A 516 7.27 5.73 21.21
N MET A 517 8.34 4.99 21.51
CA MET A 517 8.60 3.67 20.93
C MET A 517 7.55 2.63 21.35
N ARG A 518 7.15 2.60 22.63
CA ARG A 518 6.14 1.65 23.14
C ARG A 518 4.75 1.98 22.61
N ALA A 519 4.38 3.27 22.55
CA ALA A 519 3.14 3.75 21.95
C ALA A 519 3.08 3.37 20.46
N ALA A 520 4.14 3.64 19.70
CA ALA A 520 4.24 3.20 18.30
C ALA A 520 4.10 1.68 18.18
N ASN A 521 4.86 0.90 18.96
CA ASN A 521 4.76 -0.56 18.92
C ASN A 521 3.31 -1.04 19.09
N ARG A 522 2.57 -0.48 20.04
CA ARG A 522 1.18 -0.84 20.31
C ARG A 522 0.24 -0.45 19.16
N ILE A 523 0.36 0.79 18.66
CA ILE A 523 -0.42 1.32 17.52
C ILE A 523 -0.26 0.47 16.26
N PHE A 524 0.96 -0.01 15.99
CA PHE A 524 1.27 -0.75 14.77
C PHE A 524 1.10 -2.26 14.92
N SER A 525 1.15 -2.82 16.13
CA SER A 525 0.94 -4.25 16.37
C SER A 525 -0.51 -4.64 16.68
N GLU A 526 -1.33 -3.76 17.25
CA GLU A 526 -2.74 -4.05 17.60
C GLU A 526 -3.71 -3.91 16.41
N ARG A 527 -3.25 -4.30 15.22
CA ARG A 527 -4.04 -4.24 13.99
C ARG A 527 -4.46 -5.64 13.58
N GLN A 528 -5.70 -5.78 13.13
CA GLN A 528 -6.17 -7.02 12.52
C GLN A 528 -5.60 -7.10 11.11
N LEU A 529 -4.78 -8.12 10.86
CA LEU A 529 -4.20 -8.41 9.55
C LEU A 529 -4.49 -9.87 9.20
N SER A 530 -4.75 -10.14 7.92
CA SER A 530 -4.86 -11.50 7.41
C SER A 530 -3.48 -12.16 7.33
N ALA A 531 -3.46 -13.50 7.40
CA ALA A 531 -2.23 -14.25 7.20
C ALA A 531 -1.64 -14.04 5.79
N VAL A 532 -2.50 -13.82 4.78
CA VAL A 532 -2.09 -13.58 3.39
C VAL A 532 -1.35 -12.24 3.28
N GLU A 533 -1.87 -11.16 3.87
CA GLU A 533 -1.18 -9.86 3.92
C GLU A 533 0.19 -9.93 4.59
N VAL A 534 0.24 -10.60 5.75
CA VAL A 534 1.48 -10.76 6.50
C VAL A 534 2.48 -11.56 5.68
N CYS A 535 2.07 -12.68 5.07
CA CYS A 535 2.95 -13.46 4.20
C CYS A 535 3.38 -12.67 2.97
N TYR A 536 2.48 -11.90 2.35
CA TYR A 536 2.79 -11.04 1.20
C TYR A 536 3.93 -10.06 1.53
N PHE A 537 3.86 -9.41 2.70
CA PHE A 537 4.95 -8.56 3.20
C PHE A 537 6.23 -9.35 3.48
N LEU A 538 6.15 -10.48 4.19
CA LEU A 538 7.32 -11.29 4.56
C LEU A 538 8.04 -11.91 3.35
N LEU A 539 7.34 -12.11 2.23
CA LEU A 539 7.92 -12.52 0.96
C LEU A 539 8.64 -11.37 0.22
N GLY A 540 8.45 -10.13 0.68
CA GLY A 540 9.08 -8.92 0.15
C GLY A 540 8.33 -8.27 -1.00
N TYR A 541 7.02 -8.55 -1.15
CA TYR A 541 6.21 -7.93 -2.20
C TYR A 541 5.76 -6.52 -1.82
N GLN A 542 5.63 -5.65 -2.82
CA GLN A 542 5.17 -4.27 -2.67
C GLN A 542 3.63 -4.20 -2.68
N THR A 543 3.06 -3.28 -1.90
CA THR A 543 1.61 -3.10 -1.76
C THR A 543 1.02 -2.13 -2.78
N ASP A 544 1.84 -1.61 -3.70
CA ASP A 544 1.46 -0.84 -4.87
C ASP A 544 2.16 -1.36 -6.15
N PHE A 545 1.48 -1.21 -7.28
CA PHE A 545 1.97 -1.52 -8.62
C PHE A 545 1.96 -0.25 -9.45
N THR A 546 3.06 0.05 -10.14
CA THR A 546 3.16 1.20 -11.05
C THR A 546 4.22 0.97 -12.11
N ASN A 547 4.06 1.58 -13.29
CA ASN A 547 5.12 1.68 -14.30
C ASN A 547 6.03 2.91 -14.10
N VAL A 548 5.77 3.75 -13.10
CA VAL A 548 6.63 4.91 -12.80
C VAL A 548 8.00 4.43 -12.33
N PRO A 549 9.09 4.78 -13.03
CA PRO A 549 10.41 4.21 -12.77
C PRO A 549 11.01 4.72 -11.46
N LYS A 550 10.82 6.01 -11.16
CA LYS A 550 11.38 6.70 -9.99
C LYS A 550 10.42 7.77 -9.47
N TRP A 551 10.53 8.05 -8.17
CA TRP A 551 9.81 9.12 -7.50
C TRP A 551 10.82 10.09 -6.86
N SER A 552 10.61 11.38 -7.05
CA SER A 552 11.31 12.46 -6.34
C SER A 552 10.38 13.07 -5.29
N TYR A 553 10.92 13.72 -4.26
CA TYR A 553 10.11 14.23 -3.15
C TYR A 553 10.41 15.69 -2.93
N ILE A 554 9.37 16.52 -2.96
CA ILE A 554 9.46 17.93 -2.58
C ILE A 554 8.56 18.19 -1.38
N ASN A 555 9.11 18.82 -0.34
CA ASN A 555 8.32 19.29 0.79
C ASN A 555 7.84 20.71 0.47
N LEU A 556 6.52 20.88 0.30
CA LEU A 556 5.82 22.11 0.01
C LEU A 556 5.96 23.15 1.12
N THR A 557 6.03 22.74 2.40
CA THR A 557 6.33 23.65 3.51
C THR A 557 7.75 24.18 3.38
N ALA A 558 8.72 23.30 3.10
CA ALA A 558 10.10 23.71 2.86
C ALA A 558 10.19 24.64 1.63
N LEU A 559 9.53 24.29 0.52
CA LEU A 559 9.46 25.12 -0.67
C LEU A 559 8.87 26.49 -0.37
N TYR A 560 7.74 26.55 0.36
CA TYR A 560 7.10 27.80 0.80
C TYR A 560 8.09 28.67 1.57
N TRP A 561 8.77 28.13 2.58
CA TRP A 561 9.73 28.90 3.37
C TRP A 561 10.97 29.29 2.58
N THR A 562 11.47 28.44 1.68
CA THR A 562 12.57 28.80 0.77
C THR A 562 12.17 29.96 -0.14
N ILE A 563 10.96 29.92 -0.71
CA ILE A 563 10.37 31.00 -1.50
C ILE A 563 10.25 32.28 -0.66
N PHE A 564 9.64 32.18 0.52
CA PHE A 564 9.43 33.29 1.44
C PHE A 564 10.75 33.94 1.86
N ARG A 565 11.81 33.16 2.11
CA ARG A 565 13.17 33.64 2.42
C ARG A 565 13.85 34.33 1.23
N ARG A 566 13.49 34.01 -0.01
CA ARG A 566 14.13 34.59 -1.21
C ARG A 566 13.40 35.79 -1.79
N TRP A 567 12.07 35.81 -1.77
CA TRP A 567 11.28 36.88 -2.40
C TRP A 567 10.78 37.90 -1.38
N SER A 568 11.53 39.00 -1.24
CA SER A 568 11.23 40.11 -0.34
C SER A 568 9.84 40.72 -0.54
N HIS A 569 9.35 40.77 -1.79
CA HIS A 569 8.01 41.27 -2.09
C HIS A 569 6.91 40.40 -1.47
N LEU A 570 7.01 39.08 -1.54
CA LEU A 570 6.04 38.18 -0.90
C LEU A 570 6.06 38.31 0.63
N ARG A 571 7.24 38.55 1.23
CA ARG A 571 7.31 38.87 2.66
C ARG A 571 6.56 40.15 2.99
N SER A 572 6.75 41.20 2.18
CA SER A 572 6.05 42.47 2.38
C SER A 572 4.53 42.34 2.23
N GLN A 573 4.05 41.52 1.30
CA GLN A 573 2.62 41.28 1.10
C GLN A 573 1.98 40.35 2.15
N ALA A 574 2.74 39.39 2.68
CA ALA A 574 2.26 38.49 3.74
C ALA A 574 2.27 39.15 5.14
N CYS A 575 2.98 40.27 5.31
CA CYS A 575 3.01 41.05 6.54
C CYS A 575 1.69 41.81 6.74
N THR A 576 0.69 41.12 7.29
CA THR A 576 -0.27 41.77 8.20
C THR A 576 -0.62 40.94 9.44
N GLN A 577 -0.24 39.66 9.57
CA GLN A 577 -0.66 38.87 10.76
C GLN A 577 0.01 37.48 10.95
N ILE A 578 1.34 37.34 11.03
CA ILE A 578 1.95 36.02 11.32
C ILE A 578 3.21 36.13 12.20
N ASP A 579 3.03 36.16 13.53
CA ASP A 579 4.01 35.74 14.56
C ASP A 579 3.98 34.21 14.72
N VAL A 580 4.16 33.45 13.63
CA VAL A 580 4.19 31.99 13.69
C VAL A 580 5.64 31.53 13.73
N GLU A 581 6.01 30.95 14.88
CA GLU A 581 7.27 30.24 15.09
C GLU A 581 7.62 29.35 13.90
N GLU A 582 8.86 29.53 13.45
CA GLU A 582 9.50 28.77 12.38
C GLU A 582 9.38 27.25 12.65
N PRO A 583 8.84 26.45 11.71
CA PRO A 583 8.97 25.01 11.82
C PRO A 583 10.44 24.63 11.63
N SER A 584 11.00 23.88 12.60
CA SER A 584 12.34 23.31 12.51
C SER A 584 12.57 22.65 11.14
N GLU A 585 13.63 23.08 10.45
CA GLU A 585 14.01 22.58 9.13
C GLU A 585 13.96 21.06 9.09
N THR A 586 13.15 20.50 8.19
CA THR A 586 13.01 19.05 8.07
C THR A 586 14.22 18.50 7.33
N VAL A 587 15.38 18.44 8.01
CA VAL A 587 16.60 17.86 7.44
C VAL A 587 16.36 16.36 7.19
N GLN A 588 16.40 15.95 5.92
CA GLN A 588 16.38 14.54 5.54
C GLN A 588 17.76 13.93 5.75
N PHE A 589 17.89 13.02 6.71
CA PHE A 589 19.09 12.22 6.91
C PHE A 589 18.90 10.86 6.23
N ARG A 590 19.77 10.51 5.27
CA ARG A 590 19.98 9.11 4.85
C ARG A 590 21.00 8.45 5.79
N GLN A 591 21.18 7.13 5.67
CA GLN A 591 22.11 6.33 6.49
C GLN A 591 23.57 6.87 6.57
N ASN A 592 23.95 7.85 5.74
CA ASN A 592 25.31 8.38 5.59
C ASN A 592 25.46 9.89 5.92
N GLY A 593 24.58 10.49 6.73
CA GLY A 593 24.72 11.89 7.21
C GLY A 593 23.72 12.90 6.60
N ARG A 594 24.01 14.21 6.74
CA ARG A 594 23.19 15.32 6.19
C ARG A 594 23.07 15.13 4.67
N THR A 595 21.87 15.20 4.12
CA THR A 595 21.61 15.16 2.68
C THR A 595 21.41 16.57 2.17
N LEU A 596 22.07 16.97 1.08
CA LEU A 596 21.80 18.24 0.43
C LEU A 596 20.36 18.25 -0.11
N LEU A 597 19.57 19.27 0.20
CA LEU A 597 18.19 19.37 -0.29
C LEU A 597 18.21 19.76 -1.78
N TYR A 598 17.23 19.25 -2.54
CA TYR A 598 17.08 19.61 -3.95
C TYR A 598 16.87 21.11 -4.17
N LEU A 599 16.21 21.79 -3.23
CA LEU A 599 15.99 23.24 -3.29
C LEU A 599 17.30 24.02 -3.18
N ASP A 600 18.22 23.57 -2.33
CA ASP A 600 19.54 24.18 -2.16
C ASP A 600 20.40 23.89 -3.37
N ALA A 601 20.44 22.63 -3.83
CA ALA A 601 21.17 22.25 -5.02
C ALA A 601 20.68 22.99 -6.29
N TYR A 602 19.36 23.13 -6.46
CA TYR A 602 18.75 23.82 -7.59
C TYR A 602 19.23 25.27 -7.70
N ALA A 603 19.46 25.95 -6.58
CA ALA A 603 19.96 27.33 -6.58
C ALA A 603 21.37 27.46 -7.18
N TYR A 604 22.17 26.39 -7.12
CA TYR A 604 23.56 26.35 -7.54
C TYR A 604 23.80 25.36 -8.69
N ARG A 605 22.75 25.05 -9.46
CA ARG A 605 22.74 24.04 -10.53
C ARG A 605 23.69 24.30 -11.69
N GLY A 606 24.30 25.49 -11.74
CA GLY A 606 25.25 25.90 -12.76
C GLY A 606 24.59 26.39 -14.06
N PRO A 607 25.40 26.86 -15.02
CA PRO A 607 24.92 27.51 -16.24
C PRO A 607 24.21 26.55 -17.19
N ILE A 608 24.64 25.28 -17.26
CA ILE A 608 24.08 24.27 -18.16
C ILE A 608 22.61 23.99 -17.81
N LEU A 609 22.28 23.94 -16.51
CA LEU A 609 20.93 23.63 -16.03
C LEU A 609 20.13 24.91 -15.68
N ARG A 610 20.65 26.10 -16.03
CA ARG A 610 20.08 27.39 -15.62
C ARG A 610 18.63 27.58 -16.08
N GLU A 611 18.31 27.16 -17.30
CA GLU A 611 16.98 27.35 -17.89
C GLU A 611 15.97 26.26 -17.51
N ILE A 612 16.39 25.23 -16.80
CA ILE A 612 15.51 24.12 -16.40
C ILE A 612 14.70 24.55 -15.18
N CYS A 613 13.38 24.36 -15.21
CA CYS A 613 12.49 24.62 -14.07
C CYS A 613 12.74 23.63 -12.91
N LEU A 614 12.24 23.95 -11.71
CA LEU A 614 12.46 23.11 -10.54
C LEU A 614 11.90 21.69 -10.71
N TYR A 615 10.74 21.56 -11.36
CA TYR A 615 10.11 20.26 -11.60
C TYR A 615 11.01 19.38 -12.46
N ASP A 616 11.41 19.87 -13.63
CA ASP A 616 12.26 19.15 -14.56
C ASP A 616 13.62 18.85 -13.95
N TYR A 617 14.20 19.79 -13.19
CA TYR A 617 15.43 19.54 -12.46
C TYR A 617 15.30 18.36 -11.50
N MET A 618 14.26 18.32 -10.66
CA MET A 618 14.05 17.22 -9.72
C MET A 618 13.64 15.90 -10.41
N SER A 619 13.10 15.97 -11.62
CA SER A 619 12.74 14.81 -12.45
C SER A 619 13.95 14.22 -13.18
N MET A 620 14.83 15.08 -13.69
CA MET A 620 15.98 14.72 -14.52
C MET A 620 17.27 14.55 -13.72
N ILE A 621 17.39 15.16 -12.55
CA ILE A 621 18.65 15.17 -11.76
C ILE A 621 18.52 14.32 -10.51
N THR A 622 19.57 13.54 -10.23
CA THR A 622 19.80 12.91 -8.93
C THR A 622 21.05 13.47 -8.27
N LEU A 623 20.99 13.74 -6.96
CA LEU A 623 22.14 14.21 -6.19
C LEU A 623 22.94 13.03 -5.65
N GLU A 624 24.23 12.96 -5.95
CA GLU A 624 25.16 11.94 -5.45
C GLU A 624 26.27 12.58 -4.62
N ARG A 625 26.82 11.83 -3.64
CA ARG A 625 28.06 12.23 -2.98
C ARG A 625 29.21 12.13 -3.97
N ARG A 626 30.01 13.20 -4.11
CA ARG A 626 31.11 13.30 -5.06
C ARG A 626 32.14 12.19 -4.86
N ARG A 627 32.60 11.96 -3.61
CA ARG A 627 33.57 10.89 -3.24
C ARG A 627 34.77 10.81 -4.20
N GLY A 628 35.34 11.95 -4.57
CA GLY A 628 36.49 12.03 -5.49
C GLY A 628 36.16 11.75 -6.96
N ARG A 629 34.88 11.73 -7.36
CA ARG A 629 34.47 11.63 -8.77
C ARG A 629 34.54 13.00 -9.45
N ASP A 630 35.03 12.98 -10.68
CA ASP A 630 35.15 14.14 -11.55
C ASP A 630 33.86 14.39 -12.36
N GLU A 631 33.81 15.55 -13.01
CA GLU A 631 32.74 15.93 -13.93
C GLU A 631 32.85 15.16 -15.25
N ASP A 632 31.71 14.79 -15.80
CA ASP A 632 31.59 14.09 -17.08
C ASP A 632 30.29 14.50 -17.78
N GLU A 633 29.99 13.91 -18.95
CA GLU A 633 28.80 14.23 -19.74
C GLU A 633 27.48 14.05 -18.99
N VAL A 634 27.43 13.19 -17.97
CA VAL A 634 26.24 12.92 -17.16
C VAL A 634 26.35 13.45 -15.74
N ARG A 635 27.48 14.02 -15.34
CA ARG A 635 27.77 14.50 -13.98
C ARG A 635 28.32 15.92 -13.98
N LEU A 636 27.57 16.83 -13.38
CA LEU A 636 27.86 18.26 -13.33
C LEU A 636 28.11 18.70 -11.90
N ALA A 637 29.15 19.50 -11.64
CA ALA A 637 29.38 20.06 -10.31
C ALA A 637 28.34 21.12 -9.95
N LEU A 638 28.15 21.33 -8.64
CA LEU A 638 27.37 22.45 -8.09
C LEU A 638 28.29 23.66 -7.92
N GLN A 639 27.80 24.86 -8.27
CA GLN A 639 28.53 26.13 -8.16
C GLN A 639 28.25 26.86 -6.83
N GLY A 640 28.01 26.09 -5.76
CA GLY A 640 27.53 26.59 -4.47
C GLY A 640 28.62 26.79 -3.42
N PRO A 641 28.25 27.06 -2.15
CA PRO A 641 29.18 27.11 -1.04
C PRO A 641 29.91 25.76 -0.83
N PRO A 642 31.01 25.71 -0.05
CA PRO A 642 31.84 24.51 0.13
C PRO A 642 31.08 23.24 0.52
N GLU A 643 29.98 23.38 1.26
CA GLU A 643 29.09 22.27 1.63
C GLU A 643 28.46 21.55 0.42
N CYS A 644 28.27 22.26 -0.70
CA CYS A 644 27.77 21.70 -1.95
C CYS A 644 28.86 20.95 -2.73
N HIS A 645 30.16 21.24 -2.50
CA HIS A 645 31.26 20.60 -3.23
C HIS A 645 31.40 19.10 -2.94
N GLU A 646 30.86 18.64 -1.80
CA GLU A 646 30.77 17.21 -1.47
C GLU A 646 29.71 16.46 -2.31
N TRP A 647 28.94 17.17 -3.13
CA TRP A 647 27.84 16.65 -3.93
C TRP A 647 28.06 16.93 -5.42
N ILE A 648 27.48 16.07 -6.26
CA ILE A 648 27.50 16.19 -7.71
C ILE A 648 26.10 15.91 -8.27
N GLN A 649 25.73 16.63 -9.33
CA GLN A 649 24.45 16.52 -10.00
C GLN A 649 24.59 15.48 -11.11
N LYS A 650 23.81 14.40 -11.07
CA LYS A 650 23.83 13.39 -12.13
C LYS A 650 22.53 13.42 -12.93
N LEU A 651 22.66 13.53 -14.25
CA LEU A 651 21.57 13.39 -15.20
C LEU A 651 21.05 11.95 -15.19
N ARG A 652 19.74 11.80 -15.03
CA ARG A 652 19.01 10.56 -15.23
C ARG A 652 18.84 10.33 -16.73
N GLN A 653 18.80 9.07 -17.14
CA GLN A 653 18.37 8.76 -18.50
C GLN A 653 16.87 9.07 -18.65
N PRO A 654 16.37 9.40 -19.86
CA PRO A 654 14.95 9.70 -20.08
C PRO A 654 13.98 8.64 -19.53
N LEU A 655 14.34 7.35 -19.63
CA LEU A 655 13.55 6.23 -19.10
C LEU A 655 13.57 6.14 -17.55
N GLU A 656 14.45 6.90 -16.90
CA GLU A 656 14.60 6.96 -15.45
C GLU A 656 14.07 8.25 -14.83
N TYR A 657 13.46 9.14 -15.63
CA TYR A 657 12.89 10.40 -15.14
C TYR A 657 11.90 10.15 -14.01
N ALA A 658 12.04 10.96 -12.96
CA ALA A 658 11.31 10.76 -11.72
C ALA A 658 10.05 11.61 -11.67
N VAL A 659 8.94 11.02 -11.25
CA VAL A 659 7.71 11.79 -11.00
C VAL A 659 7.80 12.44 -9.62
N LEU A 660 7.58 13.75 -9.54
CA LEU A 660 7.68 14.49 -8.29
C LEU A 660 6.44 14.27 -7.41
N ILE A 661 6.69 13.81 -6.18
CA ILE A 661 5.72 13.72 -5.11
C ILE A 661 5.77 14.99 -4.27
N PHE A 662 4.65 15.71 -4.26
CA PHE A 662 4.42 16.85 -3.39
C PHE A 662 4.01 16.34 -2.00
N GLN A 663 4.78 16.70 -0.98
CA GLN A 663 4.56 16.38 0.42
C GLN A 663 4.60 17.65 1.27
N GLY A 664 4.21 17.61 2.54
CA GLY A 664 4.29 18.77 3.44
C GLY A 664 3.00 19.60 3.47
N PHE A 665 2.84 20.37 4.55
CA PHE A 665 1.63 21.12 4.86
C PHE A 665 1.58 22.42 4.07
N ILE A 666 0.53 22.58 3.25
CA ILE A 666 -0.07 23.88 2.90
C ILE A 666 -1.56 23.78 3.30
N SER A 667 -1.80 23.65 4.62
CA SER A 667 -3.09 23.49 5.33
C SER A 667 -4.07 22.41 4.80
N ASP A 668 -4.43 21.48 5.69
CA ASP A 668 -5.66 20.64 5.71
C ASP A 668 -5.62 19.14 5.32
N ASP A 669 -4.46 18.49 5.32
CA ASP A 669 -4.38 17.01 5.15
C ASP A 669 -5.18 16.20 6.20
N HIS A 670 -5.46 16.78 7.38
CA HIS A 670 -6.28 16.15 8.44
C HIS A 670 -7.78 16.45 8.31
N MET A 671 -8.17 17.42 7.48
CA MET A 671 -9.58 17.74 7.20
C MET A 671 -10.09 17.04 5.94
N ASP A 672 -9.19 16.50 5.11
CA ASP A 672 -9.47 15.71 3.90
C ASP A 672 -10.19 14.38 4.16
N GLU A 673 -10.30 13.96 5.43
CA GLU A 673 -11.10 12.80 5.83
C GLU A 673 -12.60 13.15 6.04
N HIS A 674 -13.02 14.41 5.87
CA HIS A 674 -14.37 14.83 6.19
C HIS A 674 -15.36 14.61 5.02
N PRO A 675 -16.47 13.86 5.22
CA PRO A 675 -17.57 13.75 4.24
C PRO A 675 -18.31 15.07 3.91
N VAL A 676 -18.01 16.17 4.61
CA VAL A 676 -18.64 17.49 4.39
C VAL A 676 -17.87 18.33 3.35
N TYR A 677 -16.60 18.01 3.06
CA TYR A 677 -15.85 18.67 1.97
C TYR A 677 -16.51 18.42 0.60
N PHE A 678 -17.26 17.31 0.47
CA PHE A 678 -18.07 16.96 -0.70
C PHE A 678 -19.27 17.90 -0.92
N LYS A 679 -19.74 18.63 0.11
CA LYS A 679 -20.84 19.61 -0.02
C LYS A 679 -20.35 21.01 -0.41
N ARG A 680 -19.15 21.43 0.00
CA ARG A 680 -18.67 22.81 -0.22
C ARG A 680 -18.34 23.13 -1.68
N TYR A 681 -17.93 22.14 -2.48
CA TYR A 681 -17.66 22.34 -3.92
C TYR A 681 -18.92 22.49 -4.79
N LEU A 682 -20.12 22.33 -4.22
CA LEU A 682 -21.39 22.53 -4.92
C LEU A 682 -21.97 23.95 -4.75
N SER A 683 -21.35 24.87 -3.99
CA SER A 683 -22.08 26.04 -3.49
C SER A 683 -21.41 27.42 -3.55
N TYR A 684 -20.19 27.59 -4.10
CA TYR A 684 -19.60 28.94 -4.18
C TYR A 684 -18.77 29.17 -5.46
N PRO A 685 -19.32 29.89 -6.45
CA PRO A 685 -18.53 30.58 -7.46
C PRO A 685 -18.15 31.97 -6.89
N GLY A 686 -16.93 32.12 -6.38
CA GLY A 686 -16.43 33.44 -5.99
C GLY A 686 -15.70 33.49 -4.65
N SER A 687 -14.46 33.02 -4.62
CA SER A 687 -13.38 33.70 -3.90
C SER A 687 -12.05 33.11 -4.36
N LEU A 688 -11.29 33.88 -5.14
CA LEU A 688 -9.88 33.57 -5.38
C LEU A 688 -9.13 33.82 -4.07
N ALA A 689 -8.86 32.75 -3.32
CA ALA A 689 -7.85 32.78 -2.27
C ALA A 689 -6.44 32.70 -2.92
N PRO A 690 -5.37 33.18 -2.25
CA PRO A 690 -3.99 33.25 -2.80
C PRO A 690 -3.35 31.90 -3.19
N LYS A 691 -4.08 30.79 -3.03
CA LYS A 691 -3.60 29.41 -3.19
C LYS A 691 -3.40 29.00 -4.65
N THR A 692 -4.03 29.69 -5.62
CA THR A 692 -3.91 29.34 -7.05
C THR A 692 -2.61 29.84 -7.68
N ALA A 693 -1.91 30.81 -7.06
CA ALA A 693 -0.68 31.39 -7.61
C ALA A 693 0.55 30.49 -7.45
N LEU A 694 0.58 29.61 -6.45
CA LEU A 694 1.76 28.74 -6.17
C LEU A 694 1.89 27.56 -7.14
N ILE A 695 0.80 27.10 -7.73
CA ILE A 695 0.83 26.03 -8.76
C ILE A 695 1.22 26.61 -10.13
N ALA A 696 0.86 27.86 -10.40
CA ALA A 696 1.27 28.56 -11.62
C ALA A 696 2.77 28.88 -11.65
N CYS A 697 3.36 29.31 -10.52
CA CYS A 697 4.80 29.61 -10.45
C CYS A 697 5.72 28.36 -10.38
N ALA A 698 5.17 27.15 -10.24
CA ALA A 698 5.92 25.91 -10.32
C ALA A 698 5.94 25.30 -11.73
N GLY A 699 5.11 25.84 -12.64
CA GLY A 699 4.96 25.41 -14.04
C GLY A 699 5.56 26.39 -15.06
N THR A 700 6.28 27.42 -14.61
CA THR A 700 7.11 28.33 -15.40
C THR A 700 8.47 28.42 -14.72
#